data_AF-A0A962VAH8-F1
#
_entry.id   AF-A0A962VAH8-F1
#
_cell.length_a   1.000
_cell.length_b   1.000
_cell.length_c   1.000
_cell.angle_alpha   90.00
_cell.angle_beta   90.00
_cell.angle_gamma   90.00
#
_symmetry.space_group_name_H-M   'P 1'
#
loop_
_entity.id
_entity.type
_entity.pdbx_description
1 polymer ?
#
loop_
_entity_poly.entity_id
_entity_poly.type
_entity_poly.pdbx_seq_one_letter_code
_entity_poly.pdbx_strand_id
1 'polypeptide(L)'
;MFADPQLDYAQATQFYQHDIEWANRLITGDSLQVMTSLARREGLAGKVQMIYIDPPYGIKFSSNWQNEVGKRDVKDRDDDLTREPEMIKAYRDTWTLGVHSYLAYLKQRLLVARELLTDSGSVFVQISDENLHRVRSVLDETFGAENFVSVIVVKKTGGMGEGLIDNVSDYILWYARQRNSLRFSRLFTPKQLTSGVGERYSRVQLPDGQIRPITADEVDKPELLPEGSIVFLGGPMTSQTASESTSFEFDFEGRQLVLRKGGWKTNSKGFKRLALAERLLSTRDFINYKISFSDFPAIAVPNLWTDTMGTAEQNKVYVVQTTLKVIQRCLLMTTDPGDLVLDPTCGSGTTAYVAEQWGRRWITIDTSRVAIAIARQRLLTASFPTYKTSDYDIDMDGKAKANPASGFKYKTVPHITLKSIAQNAALDPIFAKHGPILADKLAALNDALVTHADEALRTELTDKLAAKMKSEGKNSISDADRRRWLLPGTSAKTVQHALAERKLKDTKLPDAIPPESYWREWEVPFDTDPNWPQALQNALIDYRKAWRAKMDEVNACIEANADQETLVDQPEEIKNAVRVCGPFTVESVRPLEESLKGYAEDDEDSPIGGASELLDTTFDDAGEVTGGDVSNAASHIDRMLKLLREDGLTLLGNKKIEFDRLDTIDNNFLHAEGTFTSEDGQEHFVAVVIGPEHGAVTGFQVEQAVRVAFRRGYDDLVFAGFSFDDAAQAAMQDTNDDGELRLHMAQIRPDVIMSDLLKKTDNSQLFTVFGQPRVTVKPQGDKFIVHMEGVDVYDPVKNSIEATKASKVAAWFLDSDYDGRTFCICQAFFPDKDAWKKLATALKGTIDAAALAAYSGTKSLPFTAGQHQRIAVKVIDPRGNEVMAVQRLETSVYSLSAQKA
;
A
#
# COMPACT_ATOMS: atom_id res chain seq x y z
N MET A 1 13.99 -22.56 18.83
CA MET A 1 13.24 -21.37 19.28
C MET A 1 11.74 -21.67 19.21
N PHE A 2 11.31 -22.82 19.75
CA PHE A 2 9.92 -23.28 19.76
C PHE A 2 9.71 -24.09 21.05
N ALA A 3 8.59 -23.84 21.72
CA ALA A 3 8.10 -24.42 22.97
C ALA A 3 8.65 -23.80 24.27
N ASP A 4 8.03 -22.69 24.70
CA ASP A 4 7.73 -22.51 26.12
C ASP A 4 6.29 -23.06 26.35
N PRO A 5 6.08 -24.10 27.17
CA PRO A 5 4.79 -24.78 27.33
C PRO A 5 3.70 -24.01 28.07
N GLN A 6 3.95 -22.78 28.52
CA GLN A 6 3.08 -22.08 29.48
C GLN A 6 2.16 -20.99 28.87
N LEU A 7 2.24 -20.73 27.57
CA LEU A 7 1.37 -19.76 26.87
C LEU A 7 0.67 -20.43 25.68
N ASP A 8 -0.62 -20.14 25.49
CA ASP A 8 -1.31 -20.50 24.26
C ASP A 8 -0.57 -19.88 23.07
N TYR A 9 -0.37 -20.63 21.99
CA TYR A 9 0.49 -20.27 20.85
C TYR A 9 0.11 -18.91 20.24
N ALA A 10 -1.18 -18.57 20.26
CA ALA A 10 -1.70 -17.27 19.82
C ALA A 10 -1.24 -16.10 20.69
N GLN A 11 -1.08 -16.29 22.01
CA GLN A 11 -0.61 -15.27 22.93
C GLN A 11 0.91 -15.08 22.89
N ALA A 12 1.66 -16.15 22.59
CA ALA A 12 3.12 -16.11 22.49
C ALA A 12 3.64 -15.45 21.19
N THR A 13 2.80 -15.37 20.15
CA THR A 13 3.16 -14.80 18.84
C THR A 13 2.72 -13.35 18.65
N GLN A 14 1.87 -12.81 19.54
CA GLN A 14 1.36 -11.45 19.46
C GLN A 14 2.27 -10.45 20.20
N PHE A 15 3.22 -9.86 19.46
CA PHE A 15 4.14 -8.85 19.99
C PHE A 15 3.46 -7.51 20.34
N TYR A 16 2.53 -7.07 19.49
CA TYR A 16 1.69 -5.88 19.75
C TYR A 16 0.28 -6.32 20.10
N GLN A 17 -0.17 -6.00 21.31
CA GLN A 17 -1.53 -6.28 21.78
C GLN A 17 -2.39 -5.03 21.60
N HIS A 18 -3.48 -5.17 20.87
CA HIS A 18 -4.47 -4.10 20.71
C HIS A 18 -5.50 -4.19 21.84
N ASP A 19 -6.16 -3.07 22.16
CA ASP A 19 -7.21 -3.02 23.20
C ASP A 19 -8.45 -3.88 22.89
N ILE A 20 -8.57 -4.29 21.63
CA ILE A 20 -9.61 -5.21 21.15
C ILE A 20 -8.97 -6.52 20.70
N GLU A 21 -9.70 -7.62 20.87
CA GLU A 21 -9.34 -8.90 20.26
C GLU A 21 -9.44 -8.75 18.73
N TRP A 22 -8.30 -8.56 18.08
CA TRP A 22 -8.20 -8.23 16.66
C TRP A 22 -7.24 -9.17 15.96
N ALA A 23 -7.68 -9.69 14.82
CA ALA A 23 -6.83 -10.32 13.83
C ALA A 23 -6.87 -9.47 12.55
N ASN A 24 -5.70 -9.23 11.95
CA ASN A 24 -5.65 -8.58 10.65
C ASN A 24 -6.30 -9.47 9.58
N ARG A 25 -6.81 -8.91 8.49
CA ARG A 25 -7.68 -9.67 7.56
C ARG A 25 -7.24 -9.53 6.12
N LEU A 26 -7.08 -10.69 5.46
CA LEU A 26 -6.78 -10.81 4.05
C LEU A 26 -7.99 -11.46 3.36
N ILE A 27 -8.77 -10.69 2.62
CA ILE A 27 -10.09 -11.11 2.11
C ILE A 27 -10.05 -11.28 0.60
N THR A 28 -10.48 -12.44 0.11
CA THR A 28 -10.70 -12.70 -1.31
C THR A 28 -12.17 -12.43 -1.66
N GLY A 29 -12.43 -11.49 -2.57
CA GLY A 29 -13.78 -11.16 -3.01
C GLY A 29 -13.87 -9.79 -3.68
N ASP A 30 -15.06 -9.46 -4.21
CA ASP A 30 -15.31 -8.12 -4.77
C ASP A 30 -15.27 -7.07 -3.65
N SER A 31 -14.41 -6.06 -3.83
CA SER A 31 -14.19 -5.05 -2.79
C SER A 31 -15.40 -4.18 -2.48
N LEU A 32 -16.33 -3.97 -3.42
CA LEU A 32 -17.57 -3.24 -3.12
C LEU A 32 -18.44 -4.04 -2.15
N GLN A 33 -18.63 -5.34 -2.42
CA GLN A 33 -19.41 -6.22 -1.55
C GLN A 33 -18.78 -6.38 -0.17
N VAL A 34 -17.47 -6.65 -0.12
CA VAL A 34 -16.74 -6.81 1.13
C VAL A 34 -16.82 -5.52 1.95
N MET A 35 -16.49 -4.36 1.36
CA MET A 35 -16.56 -3.07 2.08
C MET A 35 -17.98 -2.75 2.57
N THR A 36 -19.02 -3.10 1.80
CA THR A 36 -20.41 -2.90 2.21
C THR A 36 -20.75 -3.79 3.41
N SER A 37 -20.31 -5.06 3.41
CA SER A 37 -20.46 -5.96 4.56
C SER A 37 -19.70 -5.43 5.79
N LEU A 38 -18.46 -4.99 5.62
CA LEU A 38 -17.66 -4.39 6.68
C LEU A 38 -18.37 -3.16 7.29
N ALA A 39 -18.94 -2.29 6.46
CA ALA A 39 -19.65 -1.10 6.91
C ALA A 39 -20.96 -1.44 7.64
N ARG A 40 -21.78 -2.35 7.08
CA ARG A 40 -23.17 -2.58 7.52
C ARG A 40 -23.35 -3.74 8.49
N ARG A 41 -22.68 -4.87 8.25
CA ARG A 41 -22.83 -6.09 9.05
C ARG A 41 -21.83 -6.16 10.19
N GLU A 42 -20.61 -5.67 9.96
CA GLU A 42 -19.52 -5.73 10.93
C GLU A 42 -19.31 -4.43 11.71
N GLY A 43 -20.10 -3.39 11.41
CA GLY A 43 -20.10 -2.14 12.18
C GLY A 43 -18.81 -1.31 12.07
N LEU A 44 -18.04 -1.46 11.00
CA LEU A 44 -16.80 -0.71 10.77
C LEU A 44 -17.00 0.67 10.10
N ALA A 45 -18.25 1.09 9.90
CA ALA A 45 -18.56 2.45 9.46
C ALA A 45 -17.97 3.49 10.43
N GLY A 46 -17.25 4.48 9.91
CA GLY A 46 -16.59 5.51 10.71
C GLY A 46 -15.40 5.03 11.55
N LYS A 47 -14.80 3.87 11.26
CA LYS A 47 -13.72 3.27 12.07
C LYS A 47 -12.37 3.18 11.36
N VAL A 48 -12.34 3.32 10.04
CA VAL A 48 -11.10 3.23 9.25
C VAL A 48 -10.41 4.59 9.24
N GLN A 49 -9.13 4.65 9.61
CA GLN A 49 -8.39 5.92 9.63
C GLN A 49 -7.76 6.25 8.28
N MET A 50 -7.31 5.24 7.53
CA MET A 50 -6.72 5.43 6.22
C MET A 50 -7.23 4.38 5.23
N ILE A 51 -7.57 4.84 4.03
CA ILE A 51 -7.84 3.98 2.88
C ILE A 51 -6.82 4.28 1.78
N TYR A 52 -6.15 3.25 1.26
CA TYR A 52 -5.28 3.36 0.09
C TYR A 52 -5.86 2.56 -1.06
N ILE A 53 -6.04 3.18 -2.22
CA ILE A 53 -6.60 2.56 -3.41
C ILE A 53 -5.59 2.71 -4.55
N ASP A 54 -5.11 1.61 -5.09
CA ASP A 54 -4.29 1.54 -6.31
C ASP A 54 -5.11 0.82 -7.40
N PRO A 55 -6.11 1.50 -7.98
CA PRO A 55 -7.01 0.87 -8.91
C PRO A 55 -6.32 0.57 -10.24
N PRO A 56 -6.86 -0.35 -11.04
CA PRO A 56 -6.40 -0.61 -12.40
C PRO A 56 -6.26 0.68 -13.24
N TYR A 57 -5.10 0.93 -13.88
CA TYR A 57 -4.86 2.11 -14.72
C TYR A 57 -5.36 1.91 -16.17
N GLY A 58 -6.65 2.10 -16.42
CA GLY A 58 -7.18 2.24 -17.79
C GLY A 58 -7.41 0.93 -18.57
N ILE A 59 -8.13 1.03 -19.70
CA ILE A 59 -8.98 -0.02 -20.29
C ILE A 59 -8.19 -1.14 -21.04
N LYS A 60 -6.89 -0.96 -21.32
CA LYS A 60 -6.07 -1.97 -22.03
C LYS A 60 -5.37 -2.91 -21.05
N PHE A 61 -6.13 -3.86 -20.53
CA PHE A 61 -5.72 -4.80 -19.48
C PHE A 61 -5.06 -6.11 -19.98
N SER A 62 -4.45 -6.13 -21.18
CA SER A 62 -4.01 -7.40 -21.80
C SER A 62 -2.67 -7.95 -21.30
N SER A 63 -1.77 -7.17 -20.67
CA SER A 63 -0.35 -7.57 -20.52
C SER A 63 0.24 -7.62 -19.10
N ASN A 64 -0.52 -7.29 -18.04
CA ASN A 64 0.05 -7.09 -16.69
C ASN A 64 -0.30 -8.17 -15.64
N TRP A 65 -0.91 -9.29 -16.03
CA TRP A 65 -1.46 -10.26 -15.08
C TRP A 65 -0.61 -11.50 -14.87
N GLN A 66 -0.16 -11.72 -13.63
CA GLN A 66 0.58 -12.92 -13.27
C GLN A 66 -0.38 -14.08 -12.98
N ASN A 67 -0.43 -15.04 -13.91
CA ASN A 67 -1.30 -16.22 -13.81
C ASN A 67 -0.84 -17.25 -12.77
N GLU A 68 0.46 -17.29 -12.47
CA GLU A 68 1.08 -18.28 -11.60
C GLU A 68 2.07 -17.65 -10.61
N VAL A 69 2.06 -18.14 -9.37
CA VAL A 69 3.02 -17.74 -8.33
C VAL A 69 4.45 -18.11 -8.79
N GLY A 70 5.33 -17.11 -8.93
CA GLY A 70 6.75 -17.28 -9.27
C GLY A 70 7.14 -16.99 -10.73
N LYS A 71 6.18 -16.81 -11.66
CA LYS A 71 6.44 -16.41 -13.05
C LYS A 71 6.18 -14.92 -13.26
N ARG A 72 7.24 -14.10 -13.31
CA ARG A 72 7.17 -12.63 -13.41
C ARG A 72 7.01 -12.09 -14.83
N ASP A 73 7.44 -12.85 -15.85
CA ASP A 73 7.29 -12.47 -17.26
C ASP A 73 5.95 -12.97 -17.79
N VAL A 74 5.02 -12.03 -18.01
CA VAL A 74 3.73 -12.25 -18.64
C VAL A 74 3.85 -11.77 -20.09
N LYS A 75 3.58 -12.65 -21.05
CA LYS A 75 3.51 -12.30 -22.48
C LYS A 75 2.14 -12.70 -23.02
N ASP A 76 1.68 -12.01 -24.06
CA ASP A 76 0.47 -12.38 -24.81
C ASP A 76 0.72 -13.71 -25.57
N ARG A 77 0.71 -14.84 -24.88
CA ARG A 77 0.78 -16.19 -25.47
C ARG A 77 -0.43 -17.00 -25.00
N ASP A 78 -0.97 -17.80 -25.91
CA ASP A 78 -2.17 -18.63 -25.69
C ASP A 78 -2.04 -19.59 -24.48
N ASP A 79 -0.81 -19.94 -24.06
CA ASP A 79 -0.53 -20.80 -22.90
C ASP A 79 -0.64 -20.08 -21.54
N ASP A 80 -0.71 -18.74 -21.53
CA ASP A 80 -0.76 -17.88 -20.34
C ASP A 80 -2.20 -17.37 -20.05
N LEU A 81 -3.25 -18.07 -20.48
CA LEU A 81 -4.64 -17.80 -20.10
C LEU A 81 -5.03 -18.66 -18.88
N THR A 82 -5.33 -18.04 -17.74
CA THR A 82 -5.85 -18.75 -16.56
C THR A 82 -7.16 -19.47 -16.88
N ARG A 83 -7.29 -20.72 -16.43
CA ARG A 83 -8.49 -21.56 -16.62
C ARG A 83 -9.66 -21.24 -15.66
N GLU A 84 -9.59 -20.14 -14.91
CA GLU A 84 -10.61 -19.77 -13.92
C GLU A 84 -11.65 -18.78 -14.52
N PRO A 85 -12.93 -19.18 -14.67
CA PRO A 85 -13.97 -18.36 -15.31
C PRO A 85 -14.34 -17.09 -14.52
N GLU A 86 -14.20 -17.09 -13.19
CA GLU A 86 -14.47 -15.95 -12.31
C GLU A 86 -13.56 -14.76 -12.59
N MET A 87 -12.26 -15.02 -12.83
CA MET A 87 -11.32 -13.97 -13.23
C MET A 87 -11.73 -13.41 -14.59
N ILE A 88 -11.94 -14.25 -15.60
CA ILE A 88 -12.18 -13.81 -16.98
C ILE A 88 -13.46 -12.96 -17.12
N LYS A 89 -14.54 -13.26 -16.38
CA LYS A 89 -15.81 -12.51 -16.41
C LYS A 89 -15.68 -11.13 -15.74
N ALA A 90 -15.00 -11.04 -14.59
CA ALA A 90 -14.65 -9.77 -13.95
C ALA A 90 -13.68 -8.90 -14.79
N TYR A 91 -13.03 -9.44 -15.82
CA TYR A 91 -12.16 -8.67 -16.73
C TYR A 91 -12.83 -8.27 -18.05
N ARG A 92 -13.73 -9.11 -18.60
CA ARG A 92 -14.37 -8.82 -19.90
C ARG A 92 -15.60 -7.92 -19.81
N ASP A 93 -16.37 -7.98 -18.71
CA ASP A 93 -17.58 -7.15 -18.54
C ASP A 93 -17.32 -5.75 -17.96
N THR A 94 -16.17 -5.52 -17.33
CA THR A 94 -15.98 -4.33 -16.48
C THR A 94 -15.83 -3.01 -17.27
N TRP A 95 -15.48 -3.05 -18.56
CA TRP A 95 -15.24 -1.84 -19.36
C TRP A 95 -15.96 -1.81 -20.72
N THR A 96 -17.18 -2.35 -20.82
CA THR A 96 -17.98 -2.30 -22.06
C THR A 96 -18.13 -0.88 -22.63
N LEU A 97 -18.23 0.14 -21.76
CA LEU A 97 -18.28 1.57 -22.11
C LEU A 97 -16.95 2.31 -21.84
N GLY A 98 -15.84 1.57 -21.71
CA GLY A 98 -14.52 2.12 -21.45
C GLY A 98 -14.46 2.92 -20.14
N VAL A 99 -14.16 4.22 -20.26
CA VAL A 99 -13.92 5.10 -19.11
C VAL A 99 -15.18 5.34 -18.27
N HIS A 100 -16.37 5.28 -18.87
CA HIS A 100 -17.62 5.52 -18.14
C HIS A 100 -17.88 4.41 -17.11
N SER A 101 -17.69 3.15 -17.52
CA SER A 101 -17.73 2.03 -16.59
C SER A 101 -16.64 2.18 -15.51
N TYR A 102 -15.46 2.72 -15.85
CA TYR A 102 -14.34 2.97 -14.89
C TYR A 102 -14.68 3.94 -13.80
N LEU A 103 -15.25 5.07 -14.18
CA LEU A 103 -15.66 6.07 -13.22
C LEU A 103 -16.84 5.57 -12.38
N ALA A 104 -17.78 4.80 -12.96
CA ALA A 104 -18.89 4.20 -12.21
C ALA A 104 -18.38 3.17 -11.18
N TYR A 105 -17.49 2.26 -11.59
CA TYR A 105 -16.84 1.27 -10.74
C TYR A 105 -16.12 1.91 -9.54
N LEU A 106 -15.33 2.97 -9.79
CA LEU A 106 -14.63 3.70 -8.75
C LEU A 106 -15.59 4.46 -7.85
N LYS A 107 -16.58 5.15 -8.42
CA LYS A 107 -17.57 5.94 -7.67
C LYS A 107 -18.26 5.10 -6.61
N GLN A 108 -18.74 3.90 -6.96
CA GLN A 108 -19.41 3.01 -6.02
C GLN A 108 -18.50 2.65 -4.83
N ARG A 109 -17.23 2.35 -5.08
CA ARG A 109 -16.24 2.03 -4.04
C ARG A 109 -15.89 3.24 -3.18
N LEU A 110 -15.75 4.41 -3.80
CA LEU A 110 -15.43 5.66 -3.11
C LEU A 110 -16.56 6.11 -2.16
N LEU A 111 -17.83 5.85 -2.52
CA LEU A 111 -18.97 6.09 -1.64
C LEU A 111 -18.87 5.25 -0.35
N VAL A 112 -18.63 3.94 -0.48
CA VAL A 112 -18.48 3.08 0.70
C VAL A 112 -17.20 3.39 1.48
N ALA A 113 -16.11 3.70 0.78
CA ALA A 113 -14.87 4.16 1.42
C ALA A 113 -15.10 5.39 2.30
N ARG A 114 -15.90 6.36 1.84
CA ARG A 114 -16.30 7.54 2.62
C ARG A 114 -17.11 7.18 3.87
N GLU A 115 -17.98 6.17 3.81
CA GLU A 115 -18.73 5.68 4.98
C GLU A 115 -17.84 4.98 6.01
N LEU A 116 -16.83 4.25 5.56
CA LEU A 116 -15.89 3.53 6.43
C LEU A 116 -14.92 4.45 7.16
N LEU A 117 -14.58 5.62 6.59
CA LEU A 117 -13.62 6.55 7.16
C LEU A 117 -14.11 7.24 8.43
N THR A 118 -13.23 7.36 9.42
CA THR A 118 -13.38 8.27 10.57
C THR A 118 -13.46 9.73 10.08
N ASP A 119 -13.98 10.65 10.91
CA ASP A 119 -14.04 12.08 10.57
C ASP A 119 -12.64 12.69 10.33
N SER A 120 -11.62 12.18 11.01
CA SER A 120 -10.21 12.54 10.80
C SER A 120 -9.50 11.75 9.71
N GLY A 121 -10.22 10.83 9.05
CA GLY A 121 -9.67 9.84 8.14
C GLY A 121 -9.27 10.39 6.78
N SER A 122 -8.40 9.68 6.08
CA SER A 122 -7.88 10.04 4.76
C SER A 122 -8.04 8.91 3.75
N VAL A 123 -8.35 9.28 2.51
CA VAL A 123 -8.28 8.38 1.34
C VAL A 123 -7.19 8.85 0.39
N PHE A 124 -6.42 7.88 -0.10
CA PHE A 124 -5.40 8.07 -1.13
C PHE A 124 -5.76 7.22 -2.34
N VAL A 125 -5.82 7.84 -3.52
CA VAL A 125 -6.06 7.14 -4.79
C VAL A 125 -4.88 7.36 -5.72
N GLN A 126 -4.15 6.29 -6.03
CA GLN A 126 -3.04 6.32 -6.97
C GLN A 126 -3.58 6.25 -8.41
N ILE A 127 -3.06 7.05 -9.34
CA ILE A 127 -3.51 7.08 -10.72
C ILE A 127 -2.43 7.62 -11.67
N SER A 128 -2.49 7.23 -12.94
CA SER A 128 -1.70 7.85 -14.01
C SER A 128 -2.27 9.22 -14.42
N ASP A 129 -1.54 9.95 -15.26
CA ASP A 129 -2.00 11.21 -15.88
C ASP A 129 -3.29 11.05 -16.70
N GLU A 130 -3.49 9.91 -17.35
CA GLU A 130 -4.61 9.64 -18.27
C GLU A 130 -5.97 9.91 -17.62
N ASN A 131 -6.16 9.46 -16.38
CA ASN A 131 -7.44 9.55 -15.68
C ASN A 131 -7.41 10.45 -14.44
N LEU A 132 -6.29 11.14 -14.18
CA LEU A 132 -6.09 12.02 -13.01
C LEU A 132 -7.27 12.98 -12.80
N HIS A 133 -7.62 13.76 -13.82
CA HIS A 133 -8.68 14.77 -13.71
C HIS A 133 -10.09 14.16 -13.65
N ARG A 134 -10.29 13.00 -14.27
CA ARG A 134 -11.60 12.31 -14.27
C ARG A 134 -11.89 11.68 -12.90
N VAL A 135 -10.91 10.96 -12.35
CA VAL A 135 -10.99 10.38 -11.00
C VAL A 135 -11.09 11.49 -9.95
N ARG A 136 -10.38 12.61 -10.16
CA ARG A 136 -10.50 13.80 -9.35
C ARG A 136 -11.95 14.32 -9.28
N SER A 137 -12.63 14.46 -10.42
CA SER A 137 -14.03 14.90 -10.43
C SER A 137 -14.96 13.96 -9.67
N VAL A 138 -14.74 12.64 -9.76
CA VAL A 138 -15.51 11.65 -8.99
C VAL A 138 -15.24 11.77 -7.49
N LEU A 139 -13.99 12.03 -7.09
CA LEU A 139 -13.64 12.30 -5.69
C LEU A 139 -14.27 13.61 -5.18
N ASP A 140 -14.29 14.67 -6.00
CA ASP A 140 -14.99 15.93 -5.65
C ASP A 140 -16.49 15.70 -5.46
N GLU A 141 -17.13 14.88 -6.31
CA GLU A 141 -18.54 14.52 -6.16
C GLU A 141 -18.80 13.68 -4.89
N THR A 142 -17.93 12.71 -4.60
CA THR A 142 -18.14 11.76 -3.50
C THR A 142 -17.75 12.33 -2.13
N PHE A 143 -16.62 13.03 -2.03
CA PHE A 143 -16.05 13.58 -0.78
C PHE A 143 -16.33 15.07 -0.58
N GLY A 144 -16.70 15.82 -1.61
CA GLY A 144 -16.78 17.28 -1.59
C GLY A 144 -15.45 17.93 -1.97
N ALA A 145 -15.51 18.95 -2.84
CA ALA A 145 -14.33 19.64 -3.34
C ALA A 145 -13.54 20.37 -2.23
N GLU A 146 -14.21 20.79 -1.17
CA GLU A 146 -13.62 21.42 0.01
C GLU A 146 -12.72 20.47 0.80
N ASN A 147 -12.98 19.16 0.73
CA ASN A 147 -12.25 18.12 1.46
C ASN A 147 -11.00 17.62 0.73
N PHE A 148 -10.70 18.19 -0.43
CA PHE A 148 -9.45 17.97 -1.10
C PHE A 148 -8.25 18.53 -0.34
N VAL A 149 -7.19 17.74 -0.25
CA VAL A 149 -5.96 18.12 0.45
C VAL A 149 -4.82 18.45 -0.52
N SER A 150 -4.39 17.49 -1.35
CA SER A 150 -3.26 17.68 -2.26
C SER A 150 -3.20 16.64 -3.39
N VAL A 151 -2.60 17.01 -4.52
CA VAL A 151 -2.11 16.06 -5.52
C VAL A 151 -0.62 15.85 -5.25
N ILE A 152 -0.26 14.60 -4.98
CA ILE A 152 1.12 14.18 -4.72
C ILE A 152 1.67 13.56 -5.99
N VAL A 153 2.84 14.03 -6.43
CA VAL A 153 3.53 13.55 -7.62
C VAL A 153 4.58 12.54 -7.20
N VAL A 154 4.49 11.32 -7.72
CA VAL A 154 5.40 10.21 -7.45
C VAL A 154 6.25 9.97 -8.69
N LYS A 155 7.58 10.07 -8.56
CA LYS A 155 8.48 9.80 -9.67
C LYS A 155 8.51 8.30 -10.01
N LYS A 156 8.27 7.95 -11.27
CA LYS A 156 8.40 6.58 -11.80
C LYS A 156 9.72 6.39 -12.55
N THR A 157 10.00 5.15 -12.98
CA THR A 157 11.18 4.82 -13.80
C THR A 157 11.23 5.71 -15.05
N GLY A 158 12.43 6.13 -15.46
CA GLY A 158 12.64 7.10 -16.54
C GLY A 158 11.90 6.75 -17.84
N GLY A 159 11.59 7.79 -18.62
CA GLY A 159 10.88 7.70 -19.87
C GLY A 159 11.55 6.79 -20.89
N MET A 160 10.75 5.96 -21.56
CA MET A 160 11.18 5.27 -22.78
C MET A 160 10.82 6.19 -23.95
N GLY A 161 11.75 7.08 -24.28
CA GLY A 161 11.59 8.14 -25.28
C GLY A 161 10.68 7.79 -26.46
N GLU A 162 9.45 8.28 -26.42
CA GLU A 162 8.53 8.26 -27.55
C GLU A 162 8.14 9.70 -27.93
N GLY A 163 8.86 10.26 -28.90
CA GLY A 163 8.49 11.40 -29.76
C GLY A 163 8.32 12.80 -29.14
N LEU A 164 7.76 12.92 -27.94
CA LEU A 164 7.43 14.18 -27.26
C LEU A 164 8.10 14.26 -25.87
N ILE A 165 7.36 14.62 -24.83
CA ILE A 165 7.85 14.67 -23.45
C ILE A 165 7.49 13.37 -22.76
N ASP A 166 8.50 12.71 -22.21
CA ASP A 166 8.31 11.50 -21.46
C ASP A 166 7.53 11.76 -20.16
N ASN A 167 6.43 11.03 -19.99
CA ASN A 167 5.78 10.98 -18.70
C ASN A 167 6.64 10.15 -17.73
N VAL A 168 7.16 10.80 -16.69
CA VAL A 168 7.99 10.20 -15.63
C VAL A 168 7.33 10.28 -14.25
N SER A 169 6.01 10.43 -14.18
CA SER A 169 5.29 10.59 -12.92
C SER A 169 3.96 9.87 -12.89
N ASP A 170 3.64 9.32 -11.72
CA ASP A 170 2.30 8.92 -11.33
C ASP A 170 1.81 9.87 -10.23
N TYR A 171 0.51 9.86 -9.96
CA TYR A 171 -0.14 10.82 -9.08
C TYR A 171 -0.90 10.11 -7.97
N ILE A 172 -0.93 10.71 -6.79
CA ILE A 172 -1.79 10.29 -5.69
C ILE A 172 -2.71 11.45 -5.33
N LEU A 173 -4.00 11.21 -5.46
CA LEU A 173 -5.05 12.13 -5.01
C LEU A 173 -5.31 11.88 -3.53
N TRP A 174 -5.10 12.91 -2.70
CA TRP A 174 -5.37 12.86 -1.26
C TRP A 174 -6.59 13.68 -0.89
N TYR A 175 -7.58 13.00 -0.29
CA TYR A 175 -8.78 13.59 0.29
C TYR A 175 -8.93 13.26 1.76
N ALA A 176 -9.50 14.19 2.51
CA ALA A 176 -9.94 13.99 3.88
C ALA A 176 -11.42 13.58 3.89
N ARG A 177 -11.87 12.88 4.94
CA ARG A 177 -13.30 12.73 5.21
C ARG A 177 -13.94 14.07 5.57
N GLN A 178 -13.29 14.80 6.48
CA GLN A 178 -13.58 16.18 6.83
C GLN A 178 -12.26 16.93 7.00
N ARG A 179 -12.04 17.98 6.20
CA ARG A 179 -10.75 18.68 6.19
C ARG A 179 -10.40 19.38 7.51
N ASN A 180 -11.41 19.85 8.25
CA ASN A 180 -11.20 20.60 9.49
C ASN A 180 -10.76 19.72 10.67
N SER A 181 -11.07 18.42 10.63
CA SER A 181 -10.66 17.42 11.63
C SER A 181 -9.55 16.50 11.11
N LEU A 182 -8.97 16.80 9.94
CA LEU A 182 -7.95 15.99 9.31
C LEU A 182 -6.76 15.77 10.25
N ARG A 183 -6.43 14.50 10.48
CA ARG A 183 -5.18 14.10 11.12
C ARG A 183 -4.03 14.23 10.12
N PHE A 184 -3.00 14.99 10.47
CA PHE A 184 -1.82 15.15 9.64
C PHE A 184 -0.54 15.27 10.46
N SER A 185 0.39 14.35 10.22
CA SER A 185 1.76 14.36 10.75
C SER A 185 2.73 14.73 9.64
N ARG A 186 3.56 15.76 9.87
CA ARG A 186 4.56 16.18 8.90
C ARG A 186 5.71 15.17 8.88
N LEU A 187 6.06 14.74 7.67
CA LEU A 187 7.26 13.94 7.46
C LEU A 187 8.43 14.84 7.14
N PHE A 188 9.59 14.44 7.62
CA PHE A 188 10.82 15.19 7.42
C PHE A 188 11.89 14.29 6.81
N THR A 189 12.75 14.88 5.98
CA THR A 189 13.99 14.24 5.53
C THR A 189 15.18 14.98 6.10
N PRO A 190 16.32 14.29 6.32
CA PRO A 190 17.56 14.96 6.71
C PRO A 190 17.91 16.04 5.69
N LYS A 191 18.20 17.24 6.19
CA LYS A 191 18.69 18.34 5.35
C LYS A 191 20.10 17.98 4.90
N GLN A 192 20.36 18.09 3.60
CA GLN A 192 21.70 17.97 3.04
C GLN A 192 22.18 19.33 2.56
N LEU A 193 23.49 19.56 2.66
CA LEU A 193 24.12 20.67 1.96
C LEU A 193 24.12 20.31 0.47
N THR A 194 23.72 21.28 -0.36
CA THR A 194 23.58 21.09 -1.81
C THR A 194 24.35 22.19 -2.52
N SER A 195 24.99 21.87 -3.63
CA SER A 195 25.61 22.84 -4.55
C SER A 195 24.71 23.10 -5.76
N GLY A 196 24.67 24.33 -6.29
CA GLY A 196 23.90 24.76 -7.47
C GLY A 196 23.17 26.10 -7.39
N VAL A 197 22.46 26.44 -8.47
CA VAL A 197 21.67 27.68 -8.58
C VAL A 197 20.44 27.59 -7.67
N GLY A 198 20.31 28.52 -6.71
CA GLY A 198 19.23 28.53 -5.70
C GLY A 198 19.65 28.04 -4.30
N GLU A 199 20.95 27.81 -4.10
CA GLU A 199 21.56 27.47 -2.80
C GLU A 199 21.06 28.33 -1.65
N ARG A 200 20.47 27.67 -0.63
CA ARG A 200 20.01 28.34 0.57
C ARG A 200 21.17 28.65 1.52
N TYR A 201 22.12 27.75 1.73
CA TYR A 201 23.20 27.87 2.74
C TYR A 201 24.57 28.11 2.11
N SER A 202 24.90 29.36 1.82
CA SER A 202 26.08 29.73 1.03
C SER A 202 27.27 30.27 1.85
N ARG A 203 27.14 30.42 3.17
CA ARG A 203 28.19 31.01 4.01
C ARG A 203 28.55 30.12 5.19
N VAL A 204 29.83 30.19 5.57
CA VAL A 204 30.36 29.54 6.77
C VAL A 204 31.07 30.59 7.63
N GLN A 205 30.86 30.50 8.94
CA GLN A 205 31.66 31.20 9.95
C GLN A 205 32.62 30.19 10.56
N LEU A 206 33.92 30.45 10.42
CA LEU A 206 34.99 29.64 10.98
C LEU A 206 35.21 29.93 12.48
N PRO A 207 35.92 29.06 13.22
CA PRO A 207 36.21 29.27 14.65
C PRO A 207 37.02 30.53 14.96
N ASP A 208 37.80 31.02 14.00
CA ASP A 208 38.54 32.28 14.05
C ASP A 208 37.66 33.52 13.73
N GLY A 209 36.34 33.32 13.63
CA GLY A 209 35.37 34.36 13.32
C GLY A 209 35.33 34.79 11.85
N GLN A 210 36.19 34.24 10.98
CA GLN A 210 36.14 34.54 9.56
C GLN A 210 34.82 34.05 8.95
N ILE A 211 34.13 34.96 8.23
CA ILE A 211 32.97 34.61 7.43
C ILE A 211 33.38 34.57 5.95
N ARG A 212 33.14 33.45 5.29
CA ARG A 212 33.38 33.28 3.85
C ARG A 212 32.31 32.42 3.19
N PRO A 213 32.23 32.43 1.85
CA PRO A 213 31.44 31.43 1.13
C PRO A 213 31.94 30.01 1.44
N ILE A 214 31.01 29.05 1.51
CA ILE A 214 31.35 27.63 1.55
C ILE A 214 31.88 27.18 0.18
N THR A 215 32.88 26.30 0.15
CA THR A 215 33.42 25.77 -1.12
C THR A 215 32.61 24.55 -1.59
N ALA A 216 32.69 24.21 -2.88
CA ALA A 216 32.03 23.02 -3.42
C ALA A 216 32.52 21.72 -2.73
N ASP A 217 33.83 21.62 -2.49
CA ASP A 217 34.41 20.47 -1.80
C ASP A 217 33.90 20.33 -0.36
N GLU A 218 33.68 21.45 0.35
CA GLU A 218 33.12 21.47 1.72
C GLU A 218 31.61 21.15 1.75
N VAL A 219 30.89 21.45 0.66
CA VAL A 219 29.49 21.05 0.50
C VAL A 219 29.39 19.54 0.32
N ASP A 220 30.22 18.97 -0.55
CA ASP A 220 30.25 17.52 -0.82
C ASP A 220 30.84 16.73 0.36
N LYS A 221 31.80 17.31 1.08
CA LYS A 221 32.45 16.72 2.25
C LYS A 221 32.46 17.71 3.43
N PRO A 222 31.37 17.76 4.21
CA PRO A 222 31.26 18.64 5.38
C PRO A 222 32.36 18.40 6.43
N GLU A 223 32.98 17.23 6.44
CA GLU A 223 34.11 16.87 7.32
C GLU A 223 35.38 17.72 7.10
N LEU A 224 35.49 18.40 5.95
CA LEU A 224 36.59 19.33 5.67
C LEU A 224 36.49 20.63 6.47
N LEU A 225 35.31 20.93 7.02
CA LEU A 225 35.12 22.12 7.83
C LEU A 225 35.78 21.94 9.21
N PRO A 226 36.55 22.94 9.69
CA PRO A 226 37.10 22.91 11.04
C PRO A 226 36.00 22.73 12.10
N GLU A 227 36.31 22.00 13.18
CA GLU A 227 35.39 21.80 14.30
C GLU A 227 34.97 23.15 14.89
N GLY A 228 33.66 23.33 15.12
CA GLY A 228 33.07 24.61 15.56
C GLY A 228 32.68 25.57 14.43
N SER A 229 32.86 25.20 13.16
CA SER A 229 32.36 25.99 12.02
C SER A 229 30.84 25.99 11.96
N ILE A 230 30.24 27.16 11.69
CA ILE A 230 28.80 27.33 11.59
C ILE A 230 28.43 27.66 10.14
N VAL A 231 27.75 26.74 9.46
CA VAL A 231 27.16 26.99 8.14
C VAL A 231 25.81 27.69 8.30
N PHE A 232 25.57 28.77 7.55
CA PHE A 232 24.37 29.58 7.69
C PHE A 232 23.96 30.28 6.40
N LEU A 233 22.77 30.88 6.43
CA LEU A 233 22.28 31.79 5.41
C LEU A 233 21.71 33.08 6.00
N GLY A 234 21.78 34.16 5.23
CA GLY A 234 21.20 35.45 5.59
C GLY A 234 19.72 35.52 5.20
N GLY A 235 18.82 35.52 6.17
CA GLY A 235 17.40 35.79 5.96
C GLY A 235 17.07 37.26 6.18
N PRO A 236 16.13 37.87 5.43
CA PRO A 236 15.77 39.27 5.64
C PRO A 236 15.16 39.50 7.03
N MET A 237 15.57 40.57 7.71
CA MET A 237 15.01 41.00 9.01
C MET A 237 13.79 41.91 8.92
N THR A 238 13.39 42.29 7.70
CA THR A 238 12.26 43.18 7.44
C THR A 238 11.03 42.42 6.94
N SER A 239 9.86 42.97 7.22
CA SER A 239 8.54 42.55 6.74
C SER A 239 7.91 43.66 5.91
N GLN A 240 7.06 43.30 4.94
CA GLN A 240 6.29 44.26 4.16
C GLN A 240 5.22 44.98 5.00
N THR A 241 4.74 44.34 6.05
CA THR A 241 3.78 44.89 7.01
C THR A 241 4.49 45.47 8.22
N ALA A 242 4.06 46.67 8.65
CA ALA A 242 4.58 47.37 9.81
C ALA A 242 3.48 47.50 10.88
N SER A 243 3.88 47.45 12.14
CA SER A 243 3.06 47.79 13.30
C SER A 243 3.84 48.79 14.16
N GLU A 244 3.17 49.51 15.05
CA GLU A 244 3.86 50.42 15.99
C GLU A 244 4.95 49.70 16.80
N SER A 245 4.73 48.43 17.14
CA SER A 245 5.68 47.61 17.91
C SER A 245 6.91 47.14 17.10
N THR A 246 6.85 47.22 15.77
CA THR A 246 7.89 46.71 14.85
C THR A 246 8.59 47.80 14.06
N SER A 247 8.19 49.07 14.25
CA SER A 247 8.84 50.24 13.67
C SER A 247 9.59 50.98 14.76
N PHE A 248 10.89 50.74 14.87
CA PHE A 248 11.76 51.40 15.84
C PHE A 248 13.16 51.60 15.27
N GLU A 249 13.84 52.61 15.79
CA GLU A 249 15.26 52.83 15.57
C GLU A 249 16.07 51.92 16.50
N PHE A 250 17.15 51.35 15.99
CA PHE A 250 18.01 50.48 16.77
C PHE A 250 19.47 50.74 16.43
N ASP A 251 20.30 50.92 17.46
CA ASP A 251 21.74 51.02 17.32
C ASP A 251 22.37 49.63 17.28
N PHE A 252 23.00 49.28 16.15
CA PHE A 252 23.72 48.02 15.99
C PHE A 252 25.12 48.31 15.43
N GLU A 253 26.15 47.81 16.12
CA GLU A 253 27.55 48.00 15.74
C GLU A 253 27.94 49.47 15.48
N GLY A 254 27.36 50.39 16.27
CA GLY A 254 27.60 51.83 16.15
C GLY A 254 26.90 52.51 14.96
N ARG A 255 25.96 51.82 14.29
CA ARG A 255 25.11 52.38 13.23
C ARG A 255 23.66 52.46 13.70
N GLN A 256 23.03 53.62 13.50
CA GLN A 256 21.59 53.73 13.62
C GLN A 256 20.90 53.07 12.43
N LEU A 257 20.03 52.12 12.73
CA LEU A 257 19.23 51.42 11.73
C LEU A 257 17.84 52.05 11.66
N VAL A 258 17.53 52.63 10.52
CA VAL A 258 16.22 53.24 10.25
C VAL A 258 15.57 52.53 9.07
N LEU A 259 14.37 52.01 9.26
CA LEU A 259 13.59 51.40 8.20
C LEU A 259 12.97 52.47 7.30
N ARG A 260 13.21 52.38 5.99
CA ARG A 260 12.57 53.26 5.00
C ARG A 260 11.15 52.83 4.64
N LYS A 261 10.85 51.54 4.71
CA LYS A 261 9.55 50.95 4.36
C LYS A 261 9.37 49.61 5.07
N GLY A 262 8.16 49.32 5.52
CA GLY A 262 7.84 48.10 6.27
C GLY A 262 8.24 48.18 7.73
N GLY A 263 8.21 47.04 8.42
CA GLY A 263 8.59 46.91 9.83
C GLY A 263 9.62 45.81 10.04
N TRP A 264 10.27 45.79 11.20
CA TRP A 264 11.10 44.67 11.62
C TRP A 264 10.24 43.41 11.82
N LYS A 265 10.83 42.23 11.63
CA LYS A 265 10.13 40.95 11.87
C LYS A 265 9.82 40.67 13.36
N THR A 266 10.40 41.45 14.26
CA THR A 266 10.21 41.31 15.71
C THR A 266 10.23 42.69 16.39
N ASN A 267 9.87 42.73 17.67
CA ASN A 267 9.88 43.95 18.48
C ASN A 267 11.30 44.31 18.96
N SER A 268 11.46 45.50 19.55
CA SER A 268 12.77 45.99 20.02
C SER A 268 13.46 45.05 21.02
N LYS A 269 12.72 44.45 21.96
CA LYS A 269 13.27 43.47 22.91
C LYS A 269 13.80 42.22 22.21
N GLY A 270 13.01 41.65 21.30
CA GLY A 270 13.40 40.49 20.50
C GLY A 270 14.58 40.77 19.61
N PHE A 271 14.66 41.97 19.02
CA PHE A 271 15.80 42.41 18.23
C PHE A 271 17.07 42.50 19.07
N LYS A 272 16.98 43.04 20.30
CA LYS A 272 18.09 43.07 21.25
C LYS A 272 18.55 41.66 21.63
N ARG A 273 17.64 40.71 21.86
CA ARG A 273 18.00 39.30 22.13
C ARG A 273 18.73 38.67 20.95
N LEU A 274 18.26 38.89 19.73
CA LEU A 274 18.93 38.41 18.51
C LEU A 274 20.34 39.01 18.35
N ALA A 275 20.52 40.29 18.68
CA ALA A 275 21.83 40.94 18.66
C ALA A 275 22.79 40.32 19.70
N LEU A 276 22.34 40.17 20.95
CA LEU A 276 23.15 39.62 22.05
C LEU A 276 23.50 38.13 21.87
N ALA A 277 22.63 37.39 21.18
CA ALA A 277 22.82 36.00 20.77
C ALA A 277 23.62 35.86 19.44
N GLU A 278 24.11 36.97 18.87
CA GLU A 278 24.87 37.00 17.61
C GLU A 278 24.19 36.28 16.44
N ARG A 279 22.86 36.42 16.37
CA ARG A 279 22.03 35.92 15.26
C ARG A 279 21.71 36.98 14.23
N LEU A 280 22.31 38.16 14.33
CA LEU A 280 22.21 39.23 13.34
C LEU A 280 23.52 39.36 12.57
N LEU A 281 23.41 39.54 11.25
CA LEU A 281 24.52 39.81 10.36
C LEU A 281 24.35 41.18 9.73
N SER A 282 25.32 42.06 9.99
CA SER A 282 25.43 43.36 9.34
C SER A 282 26.01 43.21 7.93
N THR A 283 25.31 43.75 6.93
CA THR A 283 25.83 44.00 5.58
C THR A 283 25.90 45.51 5.36
N ARG A 284 26.60 45.98 4.31
CA ARG A 284 26.74 47.43 4.04
C ARG A 284 25.40 48.17 4.05
N ASP A 285 24.37 47.55 3.47
CA ASP A 285 23.07 48.21 3.24
C ASP A 285 21.91 47.60 4.03
N PHE A 286 22.08 46.39 4.59
CA PHE A 286 20.99 45.62 5.20
C PHE A 286 21.45 44.80 6.40
N ILE A 287 20.51 44.44 7.26
CA ILE A 287 20.72 43.44 8.31
C ILE A 287 19.92 42.19 8.00
N ASN A 288 20.60 41.06 8.15
CA ASN A 288 20.03 39.75 7.95
C ASN A 288 20.05 38.95 9.24
N TYR A 289 19.06 38.07 9.41
CA TYR A 289 19.05 37.03 10.42
C TYR A 289 19.96 35.89 9.95
N LYS A 290 20.83 35.43 10.85
CA LYS A 290 21.70 34.29 10.63
C LYS A 290 20.91 33.00 10.92
N ILE A 291 20.39 32.37 9.86
CA ILE A 291 19.73 31.06 9.95
C ILE A 291 20.80 30.00 9.81
N SER A 292 21.13 29.31 10.90
CA SER A 292 22.15 28.25 10.88
C SER A 292 21.59 26.97 10.26
N PHE A 293 22.46 26.16 9.67
CA PHE A 293 22.08 24.87 9.11
C PHE A 293 21.62 23.91 10.20
N SER A 294 22.28 23.94 11.36
CA SER A 294 21.96 23.16 12.55
C SER A 294 20.70 23.59 13.31
N ASP A 295 20.19 24.81 13.06
CA ASP A 295 18.99 25.32 13.75
C ASP A 295 17.75 24.46 13.47
N PHE A 296 17.70 23.83 12.30
CA PHE A 296 16.71 22.82 11.96
C PHE A 296 17.31 21.83 10.96
N PRO A 297 17.75 20.63 11.43
CA PRO A 297 18.50 19.67 10.61
C PRO A 297 17.62 18.88 9.64
N ALA A 298 16.33 19.19 9.54
CA ALA A 298 15.38 18.48 8.70
C ALA A 298 14.67 19.41 7.70
N ILE A 299 14.06 18.82 6.67
CA ILE A 299 13.22 19.53 5.70
C ILE A 299 11.89 18.78 5.60
N ALA A 300 10.78 19.51 5.64
CA ALA A 300 9.48 18.90 5.44
C ALA A 300 9.35 18.33 4.01
N VAL A 301 8.82 17.12 3.91
CA VAL A 301 8.59 16.45 2.62
C VAL A 301 7.49 17.20 1.85
N PRO A 302 7.76 17.68 0.62
CA PRO A 302 6.74 18.36 -0.19
C PRO A 302 5.81 17.34 -0.87
N ASN A 303 4.86 17.82 -1.67
CA ASN A 303 4.00 16.99 -2.50
C ASN A 303 4.68 16.45 -3.79
N LEU A 304 5.99 16.69 -3.97
CA LEU A 304 6.80 16.14 -5.06
C LEU A 304 7.77 15.12 -4.49
N TRP A 305 7.52 13.84 -4.77
CA TRP A 305 8.30 12.71 -4.25
C TRP A 305 9.23 12.17 -5.34
N THR A 306 10.49 12.63 -5.32
CA THR A 306 11.51 12.25 -6.31
C THR A 306 12.32 11.01 -5.91
N ASP A 307 12.23 10.60 -4.65
CA ASP A 307 13.04 9.56 -4.00
C ASP A 307 12.26 8.26 -3.76
N THR A 308 11.13 8.10 -4.46
CA THR A 308 10.28 6.89 -4.49
C THR A 308 10.67 5.94 -5.62
N MET A 309 11.59 6.36 -6.50
CA MET A 309 12.12 5.54 -7.60
C MET A 309 13.21 4.60 -7.05
N GLY A 310 12.94 3.29 -7.01
CA GLY A 310 13.87 2.32 -6.43
C GLY A 310 13.63 0.88 -6.87
N THR A 311 14.08 0.54 -8.07
CA THR A 311 14.29 -0.84 -8.52
C THR A 311 15.49 -1.51 -7.83
N ALA A 312 16.39 -0.75 -7.19
CA ALA A 312 17.60 -1.28 -6.56
C ALA A 312 17.36 -1.94 -5.19
N GLU A 313 16.33 -1.53 -4.43
CA GLU A 313 15.98 -2.11 -3.13
C GLU A 313 14.86 -3.16 -3.19
N GLN A 314 14.26 -3.40 -4.37
CA GLN A 314 13.05 -4.23 -4.48
C GLN A 314 13.21 -5.39 -5.45
N ASN A 315 13.41 -6.60 -4.90
CA ASN A 315 13.06 -7.84 -5.58
C ASN A 315 11.51 -7.91 -5.72
N LYS A 316 10.91 -7.14 -6.65
CA LYS A 316 9.45 -7.07 -6.89
C LYS A 316 8.80 -8.44 -7.08
N VAL A 317 8.13 -9.03 -6.10
CA VAL A 317 7.60 -10.41 -6.24
C VAL A 317 6.41 -10.48 -7.23
N TYR A 318 5.79 -9.33 -7.53
CA TYR A 318 4.63 -9.19 -8.41
C TYR A 318 4.85 -8.14 -9.53
N VAL A 319 4.16 -8.29 -10.66
CA VAL A 319 4.34 -7.47 -11.87
C VAL A 319 4.03 -5.99 -11.62
N VAL A 320 2.92 -5.70 -10.93
CA VAL A 320 2.48 -4.35 -10.56
C VAL A 320 2.54 -4.19 -9.04
N GLN A 321 3.74 -3.93 -8.51
CA GLN A 321 3.95 -3.73 -7.08
C GLN A 321 4.28 -2.26 -6.77
N THR A 322 3.42 -1.63 -5.97
CA THR A 322 3.64 -0.29 -5.41
C THR A 322 4.85 -0.29 -4.48
N THR A 323 5.64 0.78 -4.52
CA THR A 323 6.84 0.92 -3.68
C THR A 323 6.46 1.13 -2.21
N LEU A 324 7.09 0.38 -1.30
CA LEU A 324 6.89 0.49 0.16
C LEU A 324 6.90 1.93 0.68
N LYS A 325 7.85 2.73 0.21
CA LYS A 325 8.05 4.12 0.64
C LYS A 325 6.86 5.04 0.36
N VAL A 326 6.13 4.79 -0.74
CA VAL A 326 4.93 5.56 -1.11
C VAL A 326 3.84 5.33 -0.05
N ILE A 327 3.53 4.07 0.21
CA ILE A 327 2.51 3.69 1.20
C ILE A 327 2.92 4.12 2.60
N GLN A 328 4.19 3.93 2.96
CA GLN A 328 4.75 4.36 4.24
C GLN A 328 4.52 5.85 4.47
N ARG A 329 4.73 6.71 3.46
CA ARG A 329 4.48 8.14 3.61
C ARG A 329 3.00 8.42 3.85
N CYS A 330 2.12 7.88 3.03
CA CYS A 330 0.67 8.07 3.20
C CYS A 330 0.21 7.63 4.60
N LEU A 331 0.69 6.48 5.06
CA LEU A 331 0.36 5.90 6.35
C LEU A 331 0.90 6.73 7.52
N LEU A 332 2.18 7.09 7.51
CA LEU A 332 2.76 7.89 8.59
C LEU A 332 2.22 9.33 8.64
N MET A 333 1.79 9.89 7.50
CA MET A 333 1.17 11.21 7.47
C MET A 333 -0.23 11.24 8.12
N THR A 334 -0.96 10.12 8.12
CA THR A 334 -2.42 10.15 8.40
C THR A 334 -2.89 9.16 9.46
N THR A 335 -2.00 8.36 10.05
CA THR A 335 -2.33 7.33 11.05
C THR A 335 -1.35 7.34 12.22
N ASP A 336 -1.86 7.00 13.40
CA ASP A 336 -1.07 6.64 14.57
C ASP A 336 -0.92 5.10 14.66
N PRO A 337 0.07 4.57 15.40
CA PRO A 337 0.13 3.14 15.64
C PRO A 337 -1.14 2.64 16.34
N GLY A 338 -1.65 1.47 15.95
CA GLY A 338 -2.93 0.92 16.39
C GLY A 338 -4.15 1.34 15.56
N ASP A 339 -4.06 2.35 14.70
CA ASP A 339 -5.14 2.73 13.78
C ASP A 339 -5.43 1.64 12.74
N LEU A 340 -6.66 1.64 12.20
CA LEU A 340 -7.10 0.71 11.17
C LEU A 340 -6.89 1.29 9.76
N VAL A 341 -6.21 0.52 8.92
CA VAL A 341 -5.94 0.80 7.50
C VAL A 341 -6.67 -0.19 6.62
N LEU A 342 -7.24 0.27 5.52
CA LEU A 342 -7.92 -0.57 4.53
C LEU A 342 -7.33 -0.37 3.13
N ASP A 343 -7.11 -1.47 2.42
CA ASP A 343 -6.73 -1.48 1.01
C ASP A 343 -7.69 -2.38 0.20
N PRO A 344 -8.63 -1.81 -0.57
CA PRO A 344 -9.61 -2.57 -1.33
C PRO A 344 -9.06 -3.11 -2.67
N THR A 345 -7.76 -2.93 -2.93
CA THR A 345 -7.05 -3.29 -4.17
C THR A 345 -5.79 -4.12 -3.95
N CYS A 346 -5.51 -4.51 -2.70
CA CYS A 346 -4.42 -5.33 -2.15
C CYS A 346 -3.20 -5.61 -3.05
N GLY A 347 -3.40 -6.30 -4.18
CA GLY A 347 -2.36 -6.73 -5.10
C GLY A 347 -1.34 -7.59 -4.37
N SER A 348 -0.07 -7.20 -4.43
CA SER A 348 1.02 -7.90 -3.73
C SER A 348 1.06 -7.71 -2.20
N GLY A 349 0.07 -7.06 -1.59
CA GLY A 349 -0.02 -6.85 -0.14
C GLY A 349 0.94 -5.79 0.41
N THR A 350 1.33 -4.79 -0.39
CA THR A 350 2.26 -3.73 0.05
C THR A 350 1.69 -2.94 1.22
N THR A 351 0.40 -2.60 1.20
CA THR A 351 -0.25 -1.85 2.29
C THR A 351 -0.30 -2.63 3.59
N ALA A 352 -0.69 -3.92 3.53
CA ALA A 352 -0.63 -4.81 4.69
C ALA A 352 0.78 -4.89 5.28
N TYR A 353 1.79 -5.09 4.43
CA TYR A 353 3.19 -5.18 4.87
C TYR A 353 3.64 -3.92 5.62
N VAL A 354 3.34 -2.74 5.07
CA VAL A 354 3.74 -1.46 5.69
C VAL A 354 2.94 -1.21 6.97
N ALA A 355 1.62 -1.44 6.95
CA ALA A 355 0.78 -1.29 8.14
C ALA A 355 1.27 -2.21 9.27
N GLU A 356 1.56 -3.47 8.94
CA GLU A 356 2.14 -4.44 9.86
C GLU A 356 3.46 -3.92 10.43
N GLN A 357 4.42 -3.53 9.58
CA GLN A 357 5.73 -3.00 10.01
C GLN A 357 5.57 -1.90 11.05
N TRP A 358 4.65 -0.97 10.80
CA TRP A 358 4.43 0.21 11.61
C TRP A 358 3.39 0.00 12.73
N GLY A 359 2.97 -1.23 13.02
CA GLY A 359 2.08 -1.54 14.15
C GLY A 359 0.65 -1.01 14.00
N ARG A 360 0.14 -0.88 12.77
CA ARG A 360 -1.25 -0.55 12.46
C ARG A 360 -2.05 -1.83 12.22
N ARG A 361 -3.35 -1.78 12.51
CA ARG A 361 -4.30 -2.83 12.11
C ARG A 361 -4.59 -2.68 10.63
N TRP A 362 -4.78 -3.79 9.92
CA TRP A 362 -5.05 -3.74 8.49
C TRP A 362 -6.09 -4.75 8.02
N ILE A 363 -6.84 -4.33 7.00
CA ILE A 363 -7.70 -5.18 6.16
C ILE A 363 -7.27 -4.95 4.71
N THR A 364 -7.05 -6.01 3.95
CA THR A 364 -6.77 -5.89 2.52
C THR A 364 -7.63 -6.85 1.72
N ILE A 365 -8.14 -6.38 0.58
CA ILE A 365 -9.13 -7.10 -0.24
C ILE A 365 -8.61 -7.19 -1.67
N ASP A 366 -8.73 -8.37 -2.28
CA ASP A 366 -8.49 -8.57 -3.72
C ASP A 366 -9.50 -9.56 -4.30
N THR A 367 -9.86 -9.39 -5.57
CA THR A 367 -10.64 -10.40 -6.28
C THR A 367 -9.78 -11.60 -6.68
N SER A 368 -8.47 -11.42 -6.80
CA SER A 368 -7.52 -12.45 -7.23
C SER A 368 -6.98 -13.29 -6.10
N ARG A 369 -7.22 -14.59 -6.20
CA ARG A 369 -6.62 -15.60 -5.32
C ARG A 369 -5.09 -15.62 -5.42
N VAL A 370 -4.53 -15.29 -6.60
CA VAL A 370 -3.06 -15.23 -6.81
C VAL A 370 -2.46 -14.05 -6.04
N ALA A 371 -3.07 -12.86 -6.13
CA ALA A 371 -2.65 -11.68 -5.40
C ALA A 371 -2.65 -11.94 -3.88
N ILE A 372 -3.74 -12.51 -3.37
CA ILE A 372 -3.90 -12.92 -1.98
C ILE A 372 -2.84 -13.96 -1.57
N ALA A 373 -2.57 -14.97 -2.39
CA ALA A 373 -1.55 -15.98 -2.09
C ALA A 373 -0.14 -15.38 -1.99
N ILE A 374 0.21 -14.43 -2.89
CA ILE A 374 1.50 -13.72 -2.89
C ILE A 374 1.61 -12.81 -1.66
N ALA A 375 0.56 -12.03 -1.37
CA ALA A 375 0.50 -11.18 -0.18
C ALA A 375 0.67 -12.00 1.11
N ARG A 376 -0.02 -13.14 1.21
CA ARG A 376 0.09 -14.07 2.33
C ARG A 376 1.52 -14.60 2.50
N GLN A 377 2.14 -15.09 1.42
CA GLN A 377 3.51 -15.60 1.48
C GLN A 377 4.49 -14.49 1.91
N ARG A 378 4.33 -13.29 1.35
CA ARG A 378 5.17 -12.13 1.68
C ARG A 378 5.08 -11.76 3.15
N LEU A 379 3.87 -11.71 3.72
CA LEU A 379 3.66 -11.41 5.14
C LEU A 379 4.23 -12.51 6.05
N LEU A 380 3.99 -13.79 5.73
CA LEU A 380 4.45 -14.92 6.56
C LEU A 380 5.98 -15.09 6.57
N THR A 381 6.66 -14.65 5.51
CA THR A 381 8.13 -14.73 5.39
C THR A 381 8.85 -13.45 5.83
N ALA A 382 8.10 -12.37 6.11
CA ALA A 382 8.66 -11.09 6.49
C ALA A 382 9.16 -11.09 7.94
N SER A 383 10.19 -10.27 8.18
CA SER A 383 10.63 -9.92 9.51
C SER A 383 10.63 -8.40 9.65
N PHE A 384 10.22 -7.92 10.82
CA PHE A 384 9.99 -6.51 11.11
C PHE A 384 10.83 -6.08 12.32
N PRO A 385 11.32 -4.83 12.36
CA PRO A 385 11.90 -4.27 13.57
C PRO A 385 10.85 -4.15 14.69
N THR A 386 11.32 -4.22 15.94
CA THR A 386 10.48 -3.99 17.13
C THR A 386 10.71 -2.57 17.65
N TYR A 387 9.64 -1.79 17.78
CA TYR A 387 9.71 -0.41 18.26
C TYR A 387 9.24 -0.30 19.71
N LYS A 388 9.87 0.60 20.47
CA LYS A 388 9.46 0.93 21.84
C LYS A 388 8.17 1.75 21.83
N THR A 389 7.21 1.34 22.64
CA THR A 389 5.97 2.11 22.90
C THR A 389 6.18 3.16 23.99
N SER A 390 5.28 4.15 24.06
CA SER A 390 5.30 5.19 25.11
C SER A 390 5.23 4.57 26.51
N ASP A 391 4.34 3.57 26.67
CA ASP A 391 4.05 2.88 27.93
C ASP A 391 5.00 1.70 28.21
N TYR A 392 6.18 1.68 27.57
CA TYR A 392 7.10 0.55 27.68
C TYR A 392 7.82 0.50 29.04
N ASP A 393 7.29 -0.30 29.96
CA ASP A 393 8.00 -0.86 31.11
C ASP A 393 8.55 -2.26 30.73
N ILE A 394 9.86 -2.43 30.88
CA ILE A 394 10.56 -3.68 30.56
C ILE A 394 10.56 -4.55 31.81
N ASP A 395 9.90 -5.70 31.74
CA ASP A 395 10.41 -6.88 32.45
C ASP A 395 11.17 -7.76 31.45
N MET A 396 12.42 -8.04 31.79
CA MET A 396 13.40 -8.83 31.01
C MET A 396 12.99 -10.31 30.82
N ASP A 397 11.79 -10.69 31.25
CA ASP A 397 11.25 -12.05 31.20
C ASP A 397 10.32 -12.28 29.99
N GLY A 398 10.31 -11.38 29.00
CA GLY A 398 9.58 -11.57 27.73
C GLY A 398 8.05 -11.40 27.82
N LYS A 399 7.54 -10.77 28.90
CA LYS A 399 6.11 -10.50 29.13
C LYS A 399 5.69 -9.04 28.89
N ALA A 400 6.53 -8.23 28.25
CA ALA A 400 6.19 -6.83 27.96
C ALA A 400 5.06 -6.77 26.91
N LYS A 401 3.84 -6.49 27.36
CA LYS A 401 2.67 -6.24 26.49
C LYS A 401 2.74 -4.81 25.97
N ALA A 402 3.32 -4.62 24.79
CA ALA A 402 3.36 -3.31 24.15
C ALA A 402 2.05 -3.07 23.41
N ASN A 403 1.25 -2.10 23.85
CA ASN A 403 0.10 -1.64 23.06
C ASN A 403 0.54 -0.49 22.15
N PRO A 404 0.55 -0.68 20.81
CA PRO A 404 0.93 0.37 19.87
C PRO A 404 0.01 1.59 19.95
N ALA A 405 -1.24 1.47 20.41
CA ALA A 405 -2.16 2.59 20.56
C ALA A 405 -1.68 3.66 21.58
N SER A 406 -0.74 3.31 22.46
CA SER A 406 -0.04 4.28 23.33
C SER A 406 0.95 5.19 22.57
N GLY A 407 1.18 4.91 21.28
CA GLY A 407 2.18 5.56 20.45
C GLY A 407 3.57 4.95 20.61
N PHE A 408 4.46 5.26 19.67
CA PHE A 408 5.87 4.89 19.76
C PHE A 408 6.70 6.03 20.35
N LYS A 409 7.85 5.66 20.94
CA LYS A 409 8.88 6.64 21.32
C LYS A 409 9.64 7.05 20.06
N TYR A 410 9.47 8.28 19.63
CA TYR A 410 10.09 8.84 18.43
C TYR A 410 11.31 9.69 18.78
N LYS A 411 12.25 9.78 17.84
CA LYS A 411 13.31 10.79 17.91
C LYS A 411 12.72 12.18 17.68
N THR A 412 13.23 13.17 18.40
CA THR A 412 12.88 14.57 18.23
C THR A 412 14.06 15.38 17.74
N VAL A 413 13.78 16.44 17.00
CA VAL A 413 14.80 17.43 16.58
C VAL A 413 14.37 18.84 16.98
N PRO A 414 15.29 19.67 17.48
CA PRO A 414 14.98 21.05 17.80
C PRO A 414 14.70 21.85 16.52
N HIS A 415 13.69 22.71 16.56
CA HIS A 415 13.34 23.63 15.49
C HIS A 415 13.53 25.08 15.94
N ILE A 416 14.76 25.55 15.82
CA ILE A 416 15.15 26.90 16.23
C ILE A 416 14.75 27.89 15.14
N THR A 417 13.82 28.78 15.46
CA THR A 417 13.36 29.86 14.57
C THR A 417 13.72 31.24 15.13
N LEU A 418 13.70 32.27 14.26
CA LEU A 418 13.85 33.66 14.70
C LEU A 418 12.88 34.00 15.84
N LYS A 419 11.62 33.54 15.71
CA LYS A 419 10.57 33.74 16.71
C LYS A 419 10.96 33.09 18.05
N SER A 420 11.43 31.83 18.02
CA SER A 420 11.84 31.10 19.23
C SER A 420 12.90 31.87 20.03
N ILE A 421 13.91 32.45 19.36
CA ILE A 421 14.97 33.22 20.03
C ILE A 421 14.45 34.59 20.49
N ALA A 422 13.75 35.31 19.62
CA ALA A 422 13.29 36.66 19.91
C ALA A 422 12.27 36.70 21.07
N GLN A 423 11.45 35.66 21.23
CA GLN A 423 10.43 35.57 22.29
C GLN A 423 10.94 34.87 23.55
N ASN A 424 12.09 34.19 23.52
CA ASN A 424 12.65 33.50 24.68
C ASN A 424 13.13 34.48 25.77
N ALA A 425 12.36 34.62 26.84
CA ALA A 425 12.72 35.45 27.99
C ALA A 425 13.75 34.79 28.93
N ALA A 426 13.98 33.48 28.84
CA ALA A 426 15.01 32.78 29.61
C ALA A 426 16.44 33.19 29.21
N LEU A 427 16.61 33.90 28.09
CA LEU A 427 17.88 34.50 27.68
C LEU A 427 18.25 35.75 28.48
N ASP A 428 17.25 36.51 28.98
CA ASP A 428 17.50 37.80 29.63
C ASP A 428 18.36 37.67 30.91
N PRO A 429 18.14 36.68 31.81
CA PRO A 429 19.02 36.46 32.96
C PRO A 429 20.46 36.08 32.57
N ILE A 430 20.64 35.31 31.50
CA ILE A 430 21.96 34.91 30.99
C ILE A 430 22.71 36.16 30.51
N PHE A 431 22.04 37.03 29.76
CA PHE A 431 22.61 38.30 29.33
C PHE A 431 22.95 39.22 30.50
N ALA A 432 22.08 39.30 31.52
CA ALA A 432 22.34 40.10 32.73
C ALA A 432 23.53 39.59 33.54
N LYS A 433 23.74 38.27 33.59
CA LYS A 433 24.87 37.61 34.27
C LYS A 433 26.20 37.87 33.55
N HIS A 434 26.24 37.65 32.24
CA HIS A 434 27.49 37.73 31.46
C HIS A 434 27.85 39.14 30.99
N GLY A 435 26.90 40.06 30.94
CA GLY A 435 27.13 41.45 30.52
C GLY A 435 28.25 42.15 31.30
N PRO A 436 28.18 42.22 32.65
CA PRO A 436 29.23 42.83 33.46
C PRO A 436 30.59 42.13 33.32
N ILE A 437 30.60 40.80 33.25
CA ILE A 437 31.83 40.00 33.09
C ILE A 437 32.54 40.35 31.78
N LEU A 438 31.78 40.45 30.69
CA LEU A 438 32.34 40.83 29.38
C LEU A 438 32.82 42.27 29.36
N ALA A 439 32.09 43.20 29.99
CA ALA A 439 32.51 44.59 30.09
C ALA A 439 33.83 44.74 30.87
N ASP A 440 33.97 44.05 32.01
CA ASP A 440 35.19 44.05 32.81
C ASP A 440 36.39 43.47 32.04
N LYS A 441 36.18 42.36 31.33
CA LYS A 441 37.22 41.74 30.50
C LYS A 441 37.57 42.58 29.28
N LEU A 442 36.60 43.29 28.68
CA LEU A 442 36.84 44.24 27.59
C LEU A 442 37.64 45.45 28.06
N ALA A 443 37.34 45.99 29.24
CA ALA A 443 38.10 47.08 29.85
C ALA A 443 39.56 46.65 30.07
N ALA A 444 39.79 45.47 30.67
CA ALA A 444 41.13 44.94 30.87
C ALA A 444 41.89 44.70 29.55
N LEU A 445 41.19 44.26 28.49
CA LEU A 445 41.76 44.10 27.16
C LEU A 445 42.17 45.45 26.55
N ASN A 446 41.32 46.47 26.69
CA ASN A 446 41.60 47.82 26.20
C ASN A 446 42.74 48.50 26.99
N ASP A 447 42.83 48.27 28.29
CA ASP A 447 43.96 48.73 29.11
C ASP A 447 45.27 48.07 28.67
N ALA A 448 45.24 46.76 28.39
CA ALA A 448 46.39 46.03 27.85
C ALA A 448 46.79 46.55 26.45
N LEU A 449 45.81 46.89 25.60
CA LEU A 449 46.05 47.49 24.29
C LEU A 449 46.78 48.83 24.43
N VAL A 450 46.29 49.73 25.28
CA VAL A 450 46.91 51.06 25.49
C VAL A 450 48.30 50.92 26.09
N THR A 451 48.50 49.98 27.01
CA THR A 451 49.77 49.80 27.73
C THR A 451 50.85 49.14 26.87
N HIS A 452 50.48 48.19 26.01
CA HIS A 452 51.44 47.30 25.35
C HIS A 452 51.47 47.40 23.82
N ALA A 453 50.49 48.02 23.16
CA ALA A 453 50.54 48.27 21.72
C ALA A 453 51.17 49.64 21.43
N ASP A 454 52.49 49.65 21.28
CA ASP A 454 53.25 50.82 20.84
C ASP A 454 53.17 51.02 19.31
N GLU A 455 53.69 52.15 18.83
CA GLU A 455 53.66 52.48 17.39
C GLU A 455 54.54 51.52 16.57
N ALA A 456 55.57 50.93 17.18
CA ALA A 456 56.44 49.95 16.53
C ALA A 456 55.66 48.65 16.22
N LEU A 457 54.92 48.11 17.18
CA LEU A 457 54.06 46.94 16.98
C LEU A 457 52.98 47.22 15.93
N ARG A 458 52.32 48.40 16.00
CA ARG A 458 51.30 48.78 15.00
C ARG A 458 51.88 48.81 13.59
N THR A 459 53.09 49.36 13.42
CA THR A 459 53.78 49.39 12.13
C THR A 459 54.07 47.98 11.62
N GLU A 460 54.63 47.11 12.47
CA GLU A 460 54.94 45.73 12.12
C GLU A 460 53.70 44.92 11.68
N LEU A 461 52.59 45.04 12.40
CA LEU A 461 51.35 44.35 12.06
C LEU A 461 50.73 44.89 10.75
N THR A 462 50.80 46.20 10.52
CA THR A 462 50.37 46.77 9.22
C THR A 462 51.24 46.29 8.07
N ASP A 463 52.54 46.06 8.30
CA ASP A 463 53.45 45.50 7.30
C ASP A 463 53.13 44.04 7.00
N LYS A 464 52.72 43.24 8.00
CA LYS A 464 52.22 41.87 7.80
C LYS A 464 50.94 41.86 6.96
N LEU A 465 49.99 42.76 7.24
CA LEU A 465 48.78 42.90 6.45
C LEU A 465 49.10 43.25 4.99
N ALA A 466 49.98 44.23 4.77
CA ALA A 466 50.44 44.63 3.44
C ALA A 466 51.21 43.50 2.74
N ALA A 467 51.94 42.66 3.49
CA ALA A 467 52.62 41.48 2.97
C ALA A 467 51.64 40.47 2.40
N LYS A 468 50.62 40.09 3.19
CA LYS A 468 49.57 39.15 2.76
C LYS A 468 48.81 39.67 1.56
N MET A 469 48.45 40.96 1.54
CA MET A 469 47.81 41.60 0.39
C MET A 469 48.62 41.49 -0.90
N LYS A 470 49.95 41.53 -0.80
CA LYS A 470 50.85 41.42 -1.97
C LYS A 470 51.00 39.97 -2.44
N SER A 471 51.09 39.01 -1.53
CA SER A 471 51.30 37.60 -1.89
C SER A 471 50.03 36.91 -2.38
N GLU A 472 48.89 37.17 -1.72
CA GLU A 472 47.62 36.45 -1.95
C GLU A 472 46.55 37.32 -2.63
N GLY A 473 46.81 38.62 -2.78
CA GLY A 473 45.90 39.58 -3.39
C GLY A 473 44.96 40.27 -2.40
N LYS A 474 44.42 41.42 -2.79
CA LYS A 474 43.58 42.27 -1.92
C LYS A 474 42.34 41.57 -1.36
N ASN A 475 41.73 40.68 -2.15
CA ASN A 475 40.47 40.03 -1.81
C ASN A 475 40.66 38.82 -0.86
N SER A 476 41.90 38.40 -0.56
CA SER A 476 42.16 37.32 0.41
C SER A 476 42.12 37.80 1.86
N ILE A 477 42.19 39.12 2.09
CA ILE A 477 42.17 39.70 3.44
C ILE A 477 40.76 39.59 4.02
N SER A 478 40.63 38.73 5.02
CA SER A 478 39.40 38.52 5.76
C SER A 478 39.12 39.62 6.79
N ASP A 479 37.90 39.64 7.32
CA ASP A 479 37.57 40.51 8.45
C ASP A 479 38.36 40.13 9.72
N ALA A 480 38.60 38.84 9.94
CA ALA A 480 39.44 38.35 11.04
C ALA A 480 40.89 38.85 10.93
N ASP A 481 41.49 38.81 9.74
CA ASP A 481 42.83 39.36 9.49
C ASP A 481 42.89 40.86 9.79
N ARG A 482 41.84 41.61 9.42
CA ARG A 482 41.76 43.05 9.70
C ARG A 482 41.72 43.31 11.20
N ARG A 483 40.87 42.60 11.94
CA ARG A 483 40.79 42.75 13.40
C ARG A 483 42.12 42.40 14.08
N ARG A 484 42.82 41.37 13.59
CA ARG A 484 44.10 40.90 14.14
C ARG A 484 45.27 41.85 13.89
N TRP A 485 45.33 42.48 12.71
CA TRP A 485 46.50 43.26 12.28
C TRP A 485 46.29 44.78 12.21
N LEU A 486 45.04 45.27 12.18
CA LEU A 486 44.70 46.69 12.29
C LEU A 486 44.20 46.98 13.71
N LEU A 487 45.12 47.14 14.64
CA LEU A 487 44.80 47.48 16.03
C LEU A 487 44.14 48.88 16.14
N PRO A 488 43.23 49.11 17.10
CA PRO A 488 42.67 50.43 17.37
C PRO A 488 43.77 51.48 17.65
N GLY A 489 43.54 52.71 17.18
CA GLY A 489 44.51 53.81 17.26
C GLY A 489 45.62 53.78 16.20
N THR A 490 45.62 52.83 15.25
CA THR A 490 46.58 52.81 14.14
C THR A 490 46.35 54.00 13.20
N SER A 491 47.39 54.80 12.96
CA SER A 491 47.24 55.99 12.12
C SER A 491 47.03 55.64 10.63
N ALA A 492 46.16 56.38 9.94
CA ALA A 492 45.96 56.23 8.50
C ALA A 492 47.25 56.43 7.69
N LYS A 493 48.20 57.22 8.21
CA LYS A 493 49.52 57.43 7.60
C LYS A 493 50.38 56.18 7.68
N THR A 494 50.37 55.47 8.80
CA THR A 494 51.11 54.20 9.00
C THR A 494 50.63 53.15 8.00
N VAL A 495 49.31 53.00 7.84
CA VAL A 495 48.70 52.09 6.85
C VAL A 495 49.06 52.48 5.41
N GLN A 496 49.00 53.78 5.08
CA GLN A 496 49.39 54.28 3.75
C GLN A 496 50.87 54.05 3.46
N HIS A 497 51.74 54.20 4.45
CA HIS A 497 53.18 53.96 4.32
C HIS A 497 53.46 52.49 3.99
N ALA A 498 52.92 51.55 4.78
CA ALA A 498 53.08 50.11 4.56
C ALA A 498 52.57 49.67 3.17
N LEU A 499 51.43 50.21 2.71
CA LEU A 499 50.89 49.95 1.38
C LEU A 499 51.77 50.57 0.27
N ALA A 500 52.31 51.77 0.49
CA ALA A 500 53.15 52.47 -0.47
C ALA A 500 54.50 51.78 -0.69
N GLU A 501 55.15 51.32 0.38
CA GLU A 501 56.41 50.57 0.32
C GLU A 501 56.26 49.27 -0.47
N ARG A 502 55.08 48.63 -0.41
CA ARG A 502 54.79 47.39 -1.15
C ARG A 502 54.16 47.59 -2.52
N LYS A 503 54.13 48.82 -3.05
CA LYS A 503 53.57 49.21 -4.37
C LYS A 503 52.06 48.96 -4.52
N LEU A 504 51.28 49.06 -3.43
CA LEU A 504 49.83 48.86 -3.41
C LEU A 504 49.03 50.19 -3.39
N LYS A 505 49.59 51.28 -3.92
CA LYS A 505 49.12 52.68 -3.73
C LYS A 505 47.67 52.96 -4.18
N ASP A 506 47.13 52.22 -5.15
CA ASP A 506 45.75 52.41 -5.67
C ASP A 506 44.68 51.64 -4.85
N THR A 507 45.11 50.96 -3.79
CA THR A 507 44.22 50.21 -2.90
C THR A 507 43.50 51.17 -1.97
N LYS A 508 42.19 51.45 -2.22
CA LYS A 508 41.35 52.15 -1.24
C LYS A 508 41.55 51.54 0.16
N LEU A 509 41.89 52.38 1.15
CA LEU A 509 41.98 51.98 2.54
C LEU A 509 40.69 51.25 2.94
N PRO A 510 40.77 50.22 3.80
CA PRO A 510 39.55 49.66 4.40
C PRO A 510 38.79 50.80 5.11
N ASP A 511 37.46 50.87 4.95
CA ASP A 511 36.57 51.85 5.60
C ASP A 511 36.54 51.74 7.15
N ALA A 512 37.49 51.02 7.76
CA ALA A 512 37.47 50.52 9.13
C ALA A 512 38.87 50.55 9.76
N ILE A 513 39.53 51.70 9.76
CA ILE A 513 40.48 51.97 10.86
C ILE A 513 39.59 52.39 12.03
N PRO A 514 39.54 51.65 13.15
CA PRO A 514 38.82 52.11 14.33
C PRO A 514 39.41 53.47 14.72
N PRO A 515 38.64 54.57 14.63
CA PRO A 515 39.18 55.91 14.88
C PRO A 515 39.56 56.10 16.36
N GLU A 516 39.09 55.18 17.19
CA GLU A 516 39.25 55.18 18.64
C GLU A 516 40.46 54.34 19.05
N SER A 517 41.03 54.64 20.23
CA SER A 517 42.20 53.94 20.79
C SER A 517 41.83 52.67 21.57
N TYR A 518 40.61 52.15 21.39
CA TYR A 518 40.07 51.01 22.11
C TYR A 518 39.19 50.14 21.20
N TRP A 519 39.03 48.86 21.54
CA TRP A 519 38.09 47.95 20.87
C TRP A 519 36.69 48.08 21.43
N ARG A 520 35.69 48.08 20.53
CA ARG A 520 34.29 47.81 20.87
C ARG A 520 34.02 46.30 20.87
N GLU A 521 32.95 45.87 21.54
CA GLU A 521 32.60 44.45 21.71
C GLU A 521 32.61 43.64 20.39
N TRP A 522 32.08 44.21 19.31
CA TRP A 522 32.00 43.57 17.99
C TRP A 522 33.29 43.69 17.16
N GLU A 523 34.28 44.47 17.59
CA GLU A 523 35.56 44.66 16.89
C GLU A 523 36.68 43.78 17.44
N VAL A 524 36.48 43.17 18.61
CA VAL A 524 37.48 42.32 19.26
C VAL A 524 37.90 41.18 18.32
N PRO A 525 39.20 40.86 18.18
CA PRO A 525 39.67 39.73 17.36
C PRO A 525 39.29 38.38 17.98
N PHE A 526 39.21 37.31 17.19
CA PHE A 526 38.90 35.96 17.71
C PHE A 526 40.15 35.18 18.11
N ASP A 527 41.30 35.58 17.59
CA ASP A 527 42.60 34.97 17.81
C ASP A 527 43.72 36.01 17.88
N THR A 528 44.88 35.57 18.37
CA THR A 528 46.06 36.39 18.63
C THR A 528 47.09 36.27 17.51
N ASP A 529 47.97 37.26 17.35
CA ASP A 529 49.18 37.12 16.54
C ASP A 529 50.39 36.78 17.45
N PRO A 530 51.31 35.88 17.05
CA PRO A 530 52.49 35.56 17.85
C PRO A 530 53.37 36.76 18.20
N ASN A 531 53.33 37.84 17.41
CA ASN A 531 54.13 39.05 17.63
C ASN A 531 53.46 40.00 18.63
N TRP A 532 52.24 39.71 19.08
CA TRP A 532 51.62 40.49 20.14
C TRP A 532 52.35 40.26 21.47
N PRO A 533 52.45 41.27 22.35
CA PRO A 533 52.93 41.09 23.71
C PRO A 533 52.11 40.05 24.48
N GLN A 534 52.76 39.21 25.28
CA GLN A 534 52.08 38.11 26.00
C GLN A 534 50.92 38.60 26.88
N ALA A 535 51.05 39.78 27.49
CA ALA A 535 49.99 40.39 28.29
C ALA A 535 48.72 40.68 27.47
N LEU A 536 48.89 41.19 26.24
CA LEU A 536 47.79 41.47 25.31
C LEU A 536 47.16 40.16 24.80
N GLN A 537 47.97 39.15 24.48
CA GLN A 537 47.49 37.83 24.10
C GLN A 537 46.62 37.20 25.20
N ASN A 538 47.12 37.19 26.44
CA ASN A 538 46.41 36.63 27.58
C ASN A 538 45.09 37.36 27.84
N ALA A 539 45.07 38.69 27.75
CA ALA A 539 43.85 39.48 27.91
C ALA A 539 42.79 39.13 26.84
N LEU A 540 43.20 38.93 25.58
CA LEU A 540 42.29 38.53 24.52
C LEU A 540 41.73 37.12 24.76
N ILE A 541 42.59 36.17 25.15
CA ILE A 541 42.20 34.80 25.47
C ILE A 541 41.18 34.78 26.61
N ASP A 542 41.40 35.58 27.65
CA ASP A 542 40.48 35.72 28.78
C ASP A 542 39.11 36.28 28.35
N TYR A 543 39.09 37.34 27.54
CA TYR A 543 37.86 37.90 26.99
C TYR A 543 37.12 36.87 26.15
N ARG A 544 37.82 36.17 25.24
CA ARG A 544 37.22 35.15 24.37
C ARG A 544 36.76 33.92 25.12
N LYS A 545 37.41 33.55 26.22
CA LYS A 545 36.94 32.50 27.14
C LYS A 545 35.62 32.89 27.80
N ALA A 546 35.50 34.13 28.30
CA ALA A 546 34.25 34.64 28.86
C ALA A 546 33.13 34.72 27.80
N TRP A 547 33.47 35.16 26.59
CA TRP A 547 32.54 35.24 25.47
C TRP A 547 32.03 33.85 25.04
N ARG A 548 32.91 32.84 24.95
CA ARG A 548 32.49 31.45 24.66
C ARG A 548 31.57 30.92 25.73
N ALA A 549 31.89 31.14 27.01
CA ALA A 549 31.02 30.72 28.11
C ALA A 549 29.63 31.35 28.03
N LYS A 550 29.51 32.64 27.64
CA LYS A 550 28.21 33.26 27.34
C LYS A 550 27.51 32.52 26.19
N MET A 551 28.20 32.31 25.07
CA MET A 551 27.59 31.71 23.88
C MET A 551 27.17 30.26 24.07
N ASP A 552 27.94 29.48 24.82
CA ASP A 552 27.59 28.09 25.16
C ASP A 552 26.31 28.06 26.00
N GLU A 553 26.19 28.91 27.02
CA GLU A 553 24.98 29.02 27.86
C GLU A 553 23.77 29.55 27.06
N VAL A 554 23.98 30.51 26.17
CA VAL A 554 22.94 31.05 25.27
C VAL A 554 22.46 29.98 24.29
N ASN A 555 23.36 29.27 23.60
CA ASN A 555 23.01 28.25 22.62
C ASN A 555 22.31 27.07 23.28
N ALA A 556 22.80 26.60 24.44
CA ALA A 556 22.13 25.57 25.24
C ALA A 556 20.72 26.00 25.68
N CYS A 557 20.54 27.26 26.08
CA CYS A 557 19.23 27.81 26.43
C CYS A 557 18.28 27.91 25.22
N ILE A 558 18.80 28.31 24.06
CA ILE A 558 18.01 28.35 22.82
C ILE A 558 17.56 26.94 22.44
N GLU A 559 18.45 25.96 22.47
CA GLU A 559 18.15 24.57 22.11
C GLU A 559 17.15 23.93 23.09
N ALA A 560 17.33 24.15 24.40
CA ALA A 560 16.43 23.60 25.43
C ALA A 560 15.02 24.20 25.39
N ASN A 561 14.86 25.44 24.95
CA ASN A 561 13.56 26.12 24.83
C ASN A 561 13.00 26.10 23.39
N ALA A 562 13.68 25.43 22.46
CA ALA A 562 13.21 25.30 21.08
C ALA A 562 12.05 24.30 21.02
N ASP A 563 11.07 24.60 20.16
CA ASP A 563 10.01 23.66 19.82
C ASP A 563 10.65 22.38 19.26
N GLN A 564 10.21 21.22 19.75
CA GLN A 564 10.70 19.92 19.32
C GLN A 564 9.78 19.35 18.25
N GLU A 565 10.33 19.05 17.09
CA GLU A 565 9.61 18.38 16.01
C GLU A 565 9.81 16.86 16.15
N THR A 566 8.72 16.12 16.11
CA THR A 566 8.74 14.65 16.26
C THR A 566 8.91 13.99 14.89
N LEU A 567 9.90 13.11 14.77
CA LEU A 567 10.17 12.34 13.56
C LEU A 567 9.40 11.01 13.60
N VAL A 568 8.16 11.04 13.10
CA VAL A 568 7.24 9.87 13.14
C VAL A 568 7.73 8.68 12.31
N ASP A 569 8.68 8.89 11.41
CA ASP A 569 9.37 7.87 10.61
C ASP A 569 10.64 7.32 11.29
N GLN A 570 11.00 7.83 12.48
CA GLN A 570 12.18 7.39 13.25
C GLN A 570 11.82 7.01 14.70
N PRO A 571 11.02 5.95 14.91
CA PRO A 571 10.81 5.38 16.23
C PRO A 571 12.09 4.73 16.77
N GLU A 572 12.19 4.65 18.09
CA GLU A 572 13.28 3.93 18.76
C GLU A 572 13.11 2.42 18.61
N GLU A 573 14.08 1.80 17.92
CA GLU A 573 14.16 0.35 17.78
C GLU A 573 14.77 -0.33 19.01
N ILE A 574 14.23 -1.50 19.35
CA ILE A 574 14.79 -2.39 20.36
C ILE A 574 15.86 -3.25 19.68
N LYS A 575 17.13 -2.98 20.04
CA LYS A 575 18.27 -3.74 19.52
C LYS A 575 18.14 -5.22 19.90
N ASN A 576 18.46 -6.11 18.97
CA ASN A 576 18.39 -7.58 19.11
C ASN A 576 16.98 -8.17 19.27
N ALA A 577 15.91 -7.42 18.98
CA ALA A 577 14.54 -7.93 18.94
C ALA A 577 13.95 -7.77 17.53
N VAL A 578 13.61 -8.90 16.90
CA VAL A 578 12.97 -8.94 15.58
C VAL A 578 11.59 -9.59 15.73
N ARG A 579 10.61 -9.03 15.04
CA ARG A 579 9.22 -9.44 15.07
C ARG A 579 8.83 -10.12 13.76
N VAL A 580 7.94 -11.11 13.83
CA VAL A 580 7.25 -11.68 12.66
C VAL A 580 5.84 -11.08 12.55
N CYS A 581 5.20 -11.25 11.39
CA CYS A 581 3.81 -10.81 11.21
C CYS A 581 2.91 -11.35 12.34
N GLY A 582 2.05 -10.49 12.91
CA GLY A 582 1.04 -10.92 13.87
C GLY A 582 0.00 -11.86 13.25
N PRO A 583 -0.89 -12.44 14.07
CA PRO A 583 -1.95 -13.31 13.57
C PRO A 583 -2.90 -12.56 12.62
N PHE A 584 -3.22 -13.19 11.49
CA PHE A 584 -4.17 -12.68 10.51
C PHE A 584 -5.02 -13.80 9.91
N THR A 585 -6.25 -13.48 9.50
CA THR A 585 -7.18 -14.40 8.84
C THR A 585 -7.05 -14.30 7.32
N VAL A 586 -7.32 -15.41 6.64
CA VAL A 586 -7.51 -15.44 5.19
C VAL A 586 -8.95 -15.88 4.93
N GLU A 587 -9.73 -14.98 4.37
CA GLU A 587 -11.17 -15.13 4.20
C GLU A 587 -11.53 -15.14 2.71
N SER A 588 -12.63 -15.80 2.35
CA SER A 588 -13.17 -15.82 0.98
C SER A 588 -14.67 -15.62 1.02
N VAL A 589 -15.17 -14.68 0.21
CA VAL A 589 -16.61 -14.43 0.07
C VAL A 589 -17.16 -15.25 -1.09
N ARG A 590 -18.29 -15.95 -0.88
CA ARG A 590 -19.03 -16.61 -1.98
C ARG A 590 -19.65 -15.53 -2.88
N PRO A 591 -19.53 -15.62 -4.22
CA PRO A 591 -20.29 -14.76 -5.14
C PRO A 591 -21.80 -14.92 -4.90
N LEU A 592 -22.56 -13.85 -5.10
CA LEU A 592 -24.04 -13.87 -5.06
C LEU A 592 -24.58 -14.73 -6.21
N GLU A 593 -25.55 -15.59 -5.91
CA GLU A 593 -26.40 -16.25 -6.91
C GLU A 593 -27.25 -15.17 -7.60
N GLU A 594 -26.97 -14.88 -8.87
CA GLU A 594 -27.90 -14.11 -9.70
C GLU A 594 -29.13 -14.98 -9.97
N SER A 595 -30.31 -14.48 -9.58
CA SER A 595 -31.60 -15.13 -9.86
C SER A 595 -31.74 -15.46 -11.35
N LEU A 596 -32.31 -16.64 -11.63
CA LEU A 596 -32.60 -17.19 -12.98
C LEU A 596 -33.43 -16.30 -13.90
N LYS A 597 -34.00 -15.23 -13.36
CA LYS A 597 -34.51 -14.10 -14.11
C LYS A 597 -33.66 -12.91 -13.72
N GLY A 598 -32.76 -12.48 -14.60
CA GLY A 598 -32.08 -11.19 -14.44
C GLY A 598 -33.11 -10.10 -14.19
N TYR A 599 -32.82 -9.19 -13.25
CA TYR A 599 -33.66 -8.08 -12.78
C TYR A 599 -35.02 -7.94 -13.49
N ALA A 600 -35.96 -8.81 -13.13
CA ALA A 600 -37.36 -8.63 -13.50
C ALA A 600 -37.96 -7.68 -12.48
N GLU A 601 -38.15 -6.43 -12.93
CA GLU A 601 -39.12 -5.36 -12.58
C GLU A 601 -39.94 -5.34 -11.26
N ASP A 602 -39.71 -6.18 -10.25
CA ASP A 602 -40.54 -6.23 -9.03
C ASP A 602 -39.76 -5.98 -7.71
N ASP A 603 -38.70 -5.17 -7.74
CA ASP A 603 -38.16 -4.53 -6.53
C ASP A 603 -38.57 -3.05 -6.52
N GLU A 604 -39.85 -2.79 -6.22
CA GLU A 604 -40.31 -1.51 -5.71
C GLU A 604 -39.71 -1.28 -4.31
N ASP A 605 -38.46 -0.80 -4.23
CA ASP A 605 -37.95 0.05 -3.14
C ASP A 605 -36.50 0.51 -3.40
N SER A 606 -36.27 1.14 -4.56
CA SER A 606 -35.09 1.99 -4.78
C SER A 606 -35.46 3.46 -4.53
N PRO A 607 -34.80 4.19 -3.61
CA PRO A 607 -35.21 5.52 -3.18
C PRO A 607 -34.77 6.65 -4.15
N ILE A 608 -34.79 6.40 -5.46
CA ILE A 608 -34.47 7.39 -6.49
C ILE A 608 -35.64 7.46 -7.46
N GLY A 609 -36.60 8.33 -7.15
CA GLY A 609 -37.63 8.77 -8.08
C GLY A 609 -37.02 9.70 -9.13
N GLY A 610 -37.01 9.25 -10.38
CA GLY A 610 -36.64 10.03 -11.54
C GLY A 610 -37.06 9.30 -12.81
N ALA A 611 -38.23 9.66 -13.34
CA ALA A 611 -38.75 9.12 -14.59
C ALA A 611 -37.74 9.34 -15.72
N SER A 612 -37.43 8.29 -16.48
CA SER A 612 -36.64 8.37 -17.70
C SER A 612 -37.49 9.06 -18.78
N GLU A 613 -37.25 10.34 -19.02
CA GLU A 613 -37.79 11.02 -20.19
C GLU A 613 -37.12 10.47 -21.45
N LEU A 614 -37.94 9.78 -22.26
CA LEU A 614 -37.67 9.39 -23.63
C LEU A 614 -37.21 10.61 -24.43
N LEU A 615 -35.93 10.64 -24.79
CA LEU A 615 -35.39 11.57 -25.77
C LEU A 615 -35.84 11.15 -27.18
N ASP A 616 -36.71 11.99 -27.72
CA ASP A 616 -37.27 11.98 -29.06
C ASP A 616 -36.16 12.05 -30.12
N THR A 617 -36.08 11.03 -30.99
CA THR A 617 -35.13 10.97 -32.10
C THR A 617 -35.72 11.66 -33.33
N THR A 618 -35.25 12.87 -33.61
CA THR A 618 -35.33 13.45 -34.96
C THR A 618 -33.98 14.03 -35.31
N PHE A 619 -33.25 13.43 -36.25
CA PHE A 619 -32.51 14.07 -37.35
C PHE A 619 -31.84 12.99 -38.22
N ASP A 620 -32.35 12.88 -39.45
CA ASP A 620 -31.72 12.18 -40.58
C ASP A 620 -30.37 12.82 -40.95
N ASP A 621 -29.33 12.01 -41.15
CA ASP A 621 -28.54 12.07 -42.39
C ASP A 621 -27.80 10.74 -42.65
N ALA A 622 -27.74 10.38 -43.93
CA ALA A 622 -27.38 9.06 -44.43
C ALA A 622 -25.86 8.82 -44.52
N GLY A 623 -25.44 7.62 -44.14
CA GLY A 623 -24.12 7.07 -44.42
C GLY A 623 -24.02 5.62 -43.99
N GLU A 624 -24.12 4.71 -44.95
CA GLU A 624 -24.00 3.25 -44.77
C GLU A 624 -22.81 2.85 -43.88
N VAL A 625 -23.12 2.28 -42.72
CA VAL A 625 -22.27 1.31 -42.05
C VAL A 625 -23.11 0.03 -41.91
N THR A 626 -22.71 -0.98 -42.67
CA THR A 626 -23.25 -2.33 -42.67
C THR A 626 -23.35 -2.88 -41.25
N GLY A 627 -24.54 -3.36 -40.90
CA GLY A 627 -24.94 -3.79 -39.56
C GLY A 627 -23.97 -4.75 -38.89
N GLY A 628 -23.56 -4.38 -37.67
CA GLY A 628 -23.21 -5.31 -36.62
C GLY A 628 -24.39 -5.34 -35.65
N ASP A 629 -25.26 -6.33 -35.81
CA ASP A 629 -26.46 -6.48 -35.00
C ASP A 629 -26.11 -6.58 -33.52
N VAL A 630 -26.85 -5.78 -32.76
CA VAL A 630 -27.06 -5.85 -31.33
C VAL A 630 -27.64 -7.23 -31.00
N SER A 631 -26.84 -8.14 -30.46
CA SER A 631 -27.34 -9.40 -29.90
C SER A 631 -26.97 -9.54 -28.42
N ASN A 632 -27.71 -8.86 -27.57
CA ASN A 632 -27.84 -9.24 -26.16
C ASN A 632 -29.30 -9.61 -25.89
N ALA A 633 -29.49 -10.66 -25.09
CA ALA A 633 -30.75 -11.27 -24.65
C ALA A 633 -31.33 -12.41 -25.51
N ALA A 634 -30.56 -13.47 -25.74
CA ALA A 634 -31.16 -14.81 -25.72
C ALA A 634 -31.19 -15.26 -24.26
N SER A 635 -32.33 -15.73 -23.75
CA SER A 635 -32.40 -16.27 -22.38
C SER A 635 -31.38 -17.43 -22.25
N HIS A 636 -30.81 -17.67 -21.07
CA HIS A 636 -29.93 -18.83 -20.80
C HIS A 636 -30.48 -20.11 -21.43
N ILE A 637 -31.78 -20.31 -21.34
CA ILE A 637 -32.53 -21.42 -21.93
C ILE A 637 -32.39 -21.43 -23.46
N ASP A 638 -32.62 -20.32 -24.16
CA ASP A 638 -32.52 -20.25 -25.64
C ASP A 638 -31.09 -20.55 -26.13
N ARG A 639 -30.08 -20.05 -25.41
CA ARG A 639 -28.67 -20.32 -25.70
C ARG A 639 -28.34 -21.80 -25.52
N MET A 640 -28.78 -22.42 -24.41
CA MET A 640 -28.56 -23.85 -24.17
C MET A 640 -29.30 -24.73 -25.19
N LEU A 641 -30.53 -24.38 -25.56
CA LEU A 641 -31.31 -25.12 -26.56
C LEU A 641 -30.70 -25.02 -27.96
N LYS A 642 -30.16 -23.85 -28.33
CA LYS A 642 -29.42 -23.69 -29.59
C LYS A 642 -28.20 -24.61 -29.62
N LEU A 643 -27.40 -24.64 -28.56
CA LEU A 643 -26.22 -25.50 -28.47
C LEU A 643 -26.58 -26.98 -28.42
N LEU A 644 -27.67 -27.34 -27.74
CA LEU A 644 -28.17 -28.72 -27.69
C LEU A 644 -28.66 -29.19 -29.06
N ARG A 645 -29.21 -28.30 -29.89
CA ARG A 645 -29.57 -28.59 -31.28
C ARG A 645 -28.36 -28.77 -32.18
N GLU A 646 -27.29 -27.99 -31.96
CA GLU A 646 -26.05 -28.04 -32.76
C GLU A 646 -25.17 -29.26 -32.39
N ASP A 647 -25.04 -29.57 -31.09
CA ASP A 647 -24.18 -30.64 -30.57
C ASP A 647 -24.92 -31.98 -30.38
N GLY A 648 -26.22 -31.98 -30.10
CA GLY A 648 -26.93 -33.20 -29.70
C GLY A 648 -26.54 -33.70 -28.31
N LEU A 649 -26.95 -34.92 -27.95
CA LEU A 649 -26.65 -35.53 -26.66
C LEU A 649 -25.62 -36.66 -26.84
N THR A 650 -24.46 -36.53 -26.19
CA THR A 650 -23.39 -37.54 -26.26
C THR A 650 -23.45 -38.53 -25.09
N LEU A 651 -23.45 -39.81 -25.43
CA LEU A 651 -23.52 -40.95 -24.52
C LEU A 651 -22.13 -41.60 -24.39
N LEU A 652 -21.91 -42.39 -23.34
CA LEU A 652 -20.65 -43.12 -23.20
C LEU A 652 -20.44 -44.15 -24.31
N GLY A 653 -19.20 -44.19 -24.84
CA GLY A 653 -18.87 -44.93 -26.06
C GLY A 653 -18.90 -44.09 -27.35
N ASN A 654 -19.01 -42.76 -27.26
CA ASN A 654 -19.13 -41.82 -28.40
C ASN A 654 -20.38 -42.07 -29.26
N LYS A 655 -21.46 -42.61 -28.67
CA LYS A 655 -22.77 -42.67 -29.33
C LYS A 655 -23.46 -41.31 -29.18
N LYS A 656 -23.98 -40.76 -30.27
CA LYS A 656 -24.53 -39.41 -30.33
C LYS A 656 -26.00 -39.47 -30.72
N ILE A 657 -26.87 -38.84 -29.93
CA ILE A 657 -28.28 -38.62 -30.27
C ILE A 657 -28.38 -37.25 -30.93
N GLU A 658 -28.84 -37.20 -32.18
CA GLU A 658 -29.12 -35.96 -32.90
C GLU A 658 -30.63 -35.73 -32.93
N PHE A 659 -31.07 -34.53 -32.57
CA PHE A 659 -32.49 -34.18 -32.55
C PHE A 659 -32.95 -33.82 -33.98
N ASP A 660 -33.97 -34.52 -34.49
CA ASP A 660 -34.61 -34.22 -35.77
C ASP A 660 -35.39 -32.90 -35.71
N ARG A 661 -36.00 -32.63 -34.55
CA ARG A 661 -36.69 -31.37 -34.24
C ARG A 661 -36.54 -31.05 -32.76
N LEU A 662 -36.36 -29.77 -32.41
CA LEU A 662 -36.33 -29.30 -31.02
C LEU A 662 -36.84 -27.86 -30.96
N ASP A 663 -38.08 -27.65 -30.53
CA ASP A 663 -38.77 -26.36 -30.50
C ASP A 663 -39.01 -25.91 -29.04
N THR A 664 -38.90 -24.61 -28.77
CA THR A 664 -39.17 -24.03 -27.43
C THR A 664 -40.66 -24.11 -27.11
N ILE A 665 -40.99 -24.36 -25.84
CA ILE A 665 -42.39 -24.41 -25.37
C ILE A 665 -42.61 -23.45 -24.21
N ASP A 666 -43.79 -22.83 -24.19
CA ASP A 666 -44.21 -21.96 -23.08
C ASP A 666 -44.82 -22.81 -21.96
N ASN A 667 -43.96 -23.26 -21.03
CA ASN A 667 -44.34 -24.06 -19.87
C ASN A 667 -43.43 -23.75 -18.68
N ASN A 668 -43.99 -23.78 -17.46
CA ASN A 668 -43.25 -23.51 -16.23
C ASN A 668 -42.22 -24.59 -15.84
N PHE A 669 -42.32 -25.82 -16.40
CA PHE A 669 -41.50 -26.96 -15.98
C PHE A 669 -40.80 -27.71 -17.12
N LEU A 670 -41.17 -27.44 -18.38
CA LEU A 670 -40.52 -27.99 -19.57
C LEU A 670 -40.10 -26.82 -20.47
N HIS A 671 -38.90 -26.87 -21.04
CA HIS A 671 -38.32 -25.74 -21.77
C HIS A 671 -38.35 -25.93 -23.29
N ALA A 672 -38.29 -27.17 -23.77
CA ALA A 672 -38.43 -27.51 -25.19
C ALA A 672 -39.05 -28.89 -25.39
N GLU A 673 -39.59 -29.13 -26.58
CA GLU A 673 -40.06 -30.43 -27.06
C GLU A 673 -39.50 -30.75 -28.44
N GLY A 674 -39.34 -32.02 -28.76
CA GLY A 674 -38.66 -32.46 -29.97
C GLY A 674 -38.92 -33.90 -30.36
N THR A 675 -38.28 -34.32 -31.45
CA THR A 675 -38.23 -35.72 -31.87
C THR A 675 -36.79 -36.11 -32.23
N PHE A 676 -36.45 -37.38 -32.00
CA PHE A 676 -35.19 -37.96 -32.49
C PHE A 676 -35.41 -39.40 -32.95
N THR A 677 -34.64 -39.83 -33.94
CA THR A 677 -34.66 -41.20 -34.46
C THR A 677 -33.55 -42.03 -33.82
N SER A 678 -33.92 -43.13 -33.15
CA SER A 678 -32.95 -44.06 -32.55
C SER A 678 -32.18 -44.87 -33.62
N GLU A 679 -31.06 -45.51 -33.26
CA GLU A 679 -30.28 -46.40 -34.15
C GLU A 679 -31.16 -47.53 -34.76
N ASP A 680 -32.24 -47.91 -34.07
CA ASP A 680 -33.20 -48.94 -34.50
C ASP A 680 -34.29 -48.42 -35.46
N GLY A 681 -34.27 -47.14 -35.84
CA GLY A 681 -35.21 -46.53 -36.79
C GLY A 681 -36.60 -46.21 -36.21
N GLN A 682 -36.75 -46.25 -34.88
CA GLN A 682 -37.94 -45.78 -34.18
C GLN A 682 -37.84 -44.28 -33.89
N GLU A 683 -38.95 -43.56 -34.08
CA GLU A 683 -39.09 -42.14 -33.78
C GLU A 683 -39.55 -41.97 -32.32
N HIS A 684 -38.84 -41.15 -31.56
CA HIS A 684 -39.08 -40.89 -30.14
C HIS A 684 -39.51 -39.44 -29.91
N PHE A 685 -40.55 -39.22 -29.09
CA PHE A 685 -40.94 -37.89 -28.63
C PHE A 685 -40.18 -37.50 -27.37
N VAL A 686 -39.44 -36.39 -27.42
CA VAL A 686 -38.56 -35.95 -26.33
C VAL A 686 -38.95 -34.58 -25.78
N ALA A 687 -38.91 -34.42 -24.46
CA ALA A 687 -38.99 -33.12 -23.80
C ALA A 687 -37.64 -32.77 -23.15
N VAL A 688 -37.30 -31.49 -23.06
CA VAL A 688 -36.03 -31.01 -22.51
C VAL A 688 -36.26 -30.01 -21.38
N VAL A 689 -35.52 -30.18 -20.29
CA VAL A 689 -35.45 -29.27 -19.15
C VAL A 689 -34.03 -28.76 -19.01
N ILE A 690 -33.83 -27.46 -19.21
CA ILE A 690 -32.57 -26.79 -18.91
C ILE A 690 -32.54 -26.39 -17.42
N GLY A 691 -31.53 -26.88 -16.72
CA GLY A 691 -31.23 -26.56 -15.34
C GLY A 691 -30.72 -25.13 -15.19
N PRO A 692 -30.62 -24.64 -13.94
CA PRO A 692 -30.22 -23.28 -13.69
C PRO A 692 -28.80 -22.98 -14.15
N GLU A 693 -28.53 -21.75 -14.60
CA GLU A 693 -27.17 -21.30 -15.00
C GLU A 693 -26.19 -21.37 -13.82
N HIS A 694 -26.71 -21.13 -12.61
CA HIS A 694 -25.99 -21.23 -11.35
C HIS A 694 -26.84 -22.05 -10.35
N GLY A 695 -26.41 -23.28 -10.06
CA GLY A 695 -27.09 -24.16 -9.11
C GLY A 695 -27.25 -25.60 -9.62
N ALA A 696 -27.88 -26.44 -8.79
CA ALA A 696 -28.19 -27.82 -9.13
C ALA A 696 -29.66 -27.95 -9.59
N VAL A 697 -29.92 -28.90 -10.49
CA VAL A 697 -31.29 -29.36 -10.76
C VAL A 697 -31.81 -30.04 -9.50
N THR A 698 -32.97 -29.62 -9.03
CA THR A 698 -33.55 -30.07 -7.76
C THR A 698 -34.55 -31.21 -7.92
N GLY A 699 -34.72 -32.03 -6.88
CA GLY A 699 -35.73 -33.10 -6.87
C GLY A 699 -37.14 -32.62 -7.18
N PHE A 700 -37.50 -31.42 -6.69
CA PHE A 700 -38.79 -30.79 -7.00
C PHE A 700 -38.95 -30.50 -8.49
N GLN A 701 -37.91 -29.99 -9.17
CA GLN A 701 -37.94 -29.74 -10.61
C GLN A 701 -38.13 -31.04 -11.40
N VAL A 702 -37.44 -32.11 -10.99
CA VAL A 702 -37.60 -33.44 -11.60
C VAL A 702 -39.02 -33.94 -11.44
N GLU A 703 -39.57 -33.97 -10.23
CA GLU A 703 -40.92 -34.49 -9.97
C GLU A 703 -42.01 -33.74 -10.76
N GLN A 704 -41.94 -32.41 -10.84
CA GLN A 704 -42.92 -31.63 -11.58
C GLN A 704 -42.77 -31.83 -13.09
N ALA A 705 -41.54 -31.84 -13.62
CA ALA A 705 -41.29 -32.06 -15.04
C ALA A 705 -41.74 -33.47 -15.48
N VAL A 706 -41.45 -34.51 -14.69
CA VAL A 706 -41.91 -35.89 -14.94
C VAL A 706 -43.42 -35.97 -15.01
N ARG A 707 -44.15 -35.37 -14.05
CA ARG A 707 -45.62 -35.35 -14.04
C ARG A 707 -46.22 -34.67 -15.28
N VAL A 708 -45.58 -33.62 -15.78
CA VAL A 708 -46.02 -32.88 -16.97
C VAL A 708 -45.70 -33.66 -18.24
N ALA A 709 -44.51 -34.27 -18.31
CA ALA A 709 -44.07 -35.05 -19.45
C ALA A 709 -44.94 -36.31 -19.64
N PHE A 710 -45.22 -37.02 -18.55
CA PHE A 710 -46.07 -38.21 -18.57
C PHE A 710 -47.50 -37.89 -19.07
N ARG A 711 -48.10 -36.79 -18.62
CA ARG A 711 -49.44 -36.36 -19.08
C ARG A 711 -49.49 -35.98 -20.56
N ARG A 712 -48.38 -35.56 -21.14
CA ARG A 712 -48.28 -35.14 -22.53
C ARG A 712 -47.83 -36.26 -23.47
N GLY A 713 -47.45 -37.42 -22.92
CA GLY A 713 -47.13 -38.62 -23.70
C GLY A 713 -45.78 -38.56 -24.41
N TYR A 714 -44.77 -37.93 -23.81
CA TYR A 714 -43.39 -38.03 -24.32
C TYR A 714 -42.78 -39.38 -23.96
N ASP A 715 -41.93 -39.92 -24.84
CA ASP A 715 -41.19 -41.17 -24.61
C ASP A 715 -39.92 -40.94 -23.78
N ASP A 716 -39.30 -39.76 -23.94
CA ASP A 716 -38.02 -39.38 -23.35
C ASP A 716 -38.07 -37.97 -22.71
N LEU A 717 -37.42 -37.78 -21.57
CA LEU A 717 -37.27 -36.49 -20.88
C LEU A 717 -35.81 -36.25 -20.50
N VAL A 718 -35.20 -35.21 -21.07
CA VAL A 718 -33.79 -34.85 -20.85
C VAL A 718 -33.69 -33.70 -19.86
N PHE A 719 -33.00 -33.91 -18.74
CA PHE A 719 -32.59 -32.84 -17.84
C PHE A 719 -31.14 -32.47 -18.14
N ALA A 720 -30.89 -31.25 -18.59
CA ALA A 720 -29.57 -30.72 -18.88
C ALA A 720 -29.16 -29.68 -17.84
N GLY A 721 -28.21 -29.98 -16.96
CA GLY A 721 -27.79 -29.06 -15.89
C GLY A 721 -26.28 -29.07 -15.64
N PHE A 722 -25.74 -28.01 -15.02
CA PHE A 722 -24.32 -27.99 -14.61
C PHE A 722 -24.05 -28.92 -13.41
N SER A 723 -25.07 -29.15 -12.57
CA SER A 723 -25.05 -30.08 -11.43
C SER A 723 -26.46 -30.56 -11.07
N PHE A 724 -26.58 -31.63 -10.26
CA PHE A 724 -27.84 -32.26 -9.83
C PHE A 724 -27.78 -32.55 -8.33
N ASP A 725 -28.87 -32.30 -7.60
CA ASP A 725 -28.94 -32.67 -6.17
C ASP A 725 -29.25 -34.17 -5.97
N ASP A 726 -28.95 -34.69 -4.77
CA ASP A 726 -29.10 -36.12 -4.47
C ASP A 726 -30.58 -36.59 -4.60
N ALA A 727 -31.53 -35.71 -4.28
CA ALA A 727 -32.97 -36.00 -4.36
C ALA A 727 -33.46 -36.09 -5.81
N ALA A 728 -32.96 -35.24 -6.71
CA ALA A 728 -33.20 -35.27 -8.15
C ALA A 728 -32.71 -36.57 -8.75
N GLN A 729 -31.49 -36.97 -8.41
CA GLN A 729 -30.89 -38.20 -8.94
C GLN A 729 -31.68 -39.44 -8.50
N ALA A 730 -32.04 -39.53 -7.22
CA ALA A 730 -32.87 -40.62 -6.71
C ALA A 730 -34.24 -40.67 -7.38
N ALA A 731 -34.93 -39.54 -7.50
CA ALA A 731 -36.25 -39.47 -8.15
C ALA A 731 -36.19 -39.86 -9.64
N MET A 732 -35.11 -39.49 -10.34
CA MET A 732 -34.90 -39.89 -11.74
C MET A 732 -34.66 -41.40 -11.87
N GLN A 733 -33.91 -41.99 -10.93
CA GLN A 733 -33.60 -43.41 -10.93
C GLN A 733 -34.84 -44.25 -10.65
N ASP A 734 -35.62 -43.90 -9.62
CA ASP A 734 -36.87 -44.59 -9.26
C ASP A 734 -37.87 -44.58 -10.44
N THR A 735 -37.96 -43.47 -11.18
CA THR A 735 -38.88 -43.35 -12.32
C THR A 735 -38.43 -44.18 -13.53
N ASN A 736 -37.11 -44.33 -13.75
CA ASN A 736 -36.59 -45.12 -14.87
C ASN A 736 -36.85 -46.62 -14.73
N ASP A 737 -37.01 -47.12 -13.51
CA ASP A 737 -37.31 -48.52 -13.22
C ASP A 737 -38.78 -48.90 -13.55
N ASP A 738 -39.69 -47.92 -13.57
CA ASP A 738 -41.13 -48.11 -13.86
C ASP A 738 -41.47 -48.22 -15.36
N GLY A 739 -40.52 -47.89 -16.26
CA GLY A 739 -40.52 -48.28 -17.68
C GLY A 739 -41.46 -47.52 -18.64
N GLU A 740 -42.30 -46.59 -18.18
CA GLU A 740 -43.26 -45.86 -19.05
C GLU A 740 -42.72 -44.51 -19.61
N LEU A 741 -41.73 -43.88 -18.97
CA LEU A 741 -41.08 -42.63 -19.42
C LEU A 741 -39.57 -42.72 -19.17
N ARG A 742 -38.74 -42.45 -20.18
CA ARG A 742 -37.27 -42.56 -20.07
C ARG A 742 -36.65 -41.23 -19.68
N LEU A 743 -35.95 -41.17 -18.56
CA LEU A 743 -35.29 -39.96 -18.08
C LEU A 743 -33.80 -39.98 -18.38
N HIS A 744 -33.30 -38.91 -19.00
CA HIS A 744 -31.88 -38.72 -19.33
C HIS A 744 -31.29 -37.58 -18.50
N MET A 745 -30.18 -37.86 -17.83
CA MET A 745 -29.41 -36.85 -17.08
C MET A 745 -28.21 -36.40 -17.91
N ALA A 746 -28.22 -35.16 -18.38
CA ALA A 746 -27.17 -34.55 -19.17
C ALA A 746 -26.43 -33.48 -18.37
N GLN A 747 -25.12 -33.60 -18.25
CA GLN A 747 -24.29 -32.54 -17.67
C GLN A 747 -23.87 -31.56 -18.76
N ILE A 748 -24.07 -30.27 -18.50
CA ILE A 748 -23.59 -29.18 -19.36
C ILE A 748 -22.13 -28.91 -19.03
N ARG A 749 -21.25 -28.91 -20.04
CA ARG A 749 -19.86 -28.52 -19.85
C ARG A 749 -19.75 -27.05 -19.41
N PRO A 750 -18.92 -26.70 -18.40
CA PRO A 750 -18.71 -25.31 -17.99
C PRO A 750 -18.26 -24.39 -19.15
N ASP A 751 -17.58 -24.95 -20.15
CA ASP A 751 -17.09 -24.26 -21.34
C ASP A 751 -18.23 -23.63 -22.18
N VAL A 752 -19.46 -24.16 -22.07
CA VAL A 752 -20.66 -23.67 -22.77
C VAL A 752 -21.04 -22.25 -22.37
N ILE A 753 -20.67 -21.81 -21.17
CA ILE A 753 -20.87 -20.44 -20.70
C ILE A 753 -19.91 -19.47 -21.43
N MET A 754 -18.83 -19.97 -22.03
CA MET A 754 -17.75 -19.18 -22.64
C MET A 754 -17.77 -19.28 -24.18
N SER A 755 -18.52 -18.38 -24.83
CA SER A 755 -18.76 -18.34 -26.29
C SER A 755 -17.52 -18.30 -27.20
N ASP A 756 -16.35 -17.87 -26.70
CA ASP A 756 -15.10 -17.82 -27.48
C ASP A 756 -14.21 -19.08 -27.36
N LEU A 757 -14.40 -19.93 -26.34
CA LEU A 757 -13.71 -21.22 -26.21
C LEU A 757 -14.32 -22.30 -27.11
N LEU A 758 -15.60 -22.13 -27.47
CA LEU A 758 -16.31 -22.95 -28.44
C LEU A 758 -15.71 -22.88 -29.85
N LYS A 759 -15.03 -21.79 -30.23
CA LYS A 759 -14.38 -21.67 -31.55
C LYS A 759 -13.08 -22.49 -31.70
N LYS A 760 -12.47 -22.93 -30.60
CA LYS A 760 -11.16 -23.60 -30.58
C LYS A 760 -11.20 -25.04 -30.04
N THR A 761 -12.36 -25.50 -29.56
CA THR A 761 -12.57 -26.87 -29.06
C THR A 761 -13.29 -27.67 -30.14
N ASP A 762 -12.90 -28.92 -30.40
CA ASP A 762 -13.70 -29.79 -31.28
C ASP A 762 -15.12 -29.86 -30.69
N ASN A 763 -16.07 -29.27 -31.42
CA ASN A 763 -17.48 -28.98 -31.05
C ASN A 763 -18.33 -30.19 -30.62
N SER A 764 -17.77 -31.35 -30.33
CA SER A 764 -18.47 -32.64 -30.40
C SER A 764 -18.99 -33.21 -29.07
N GLN A 765 -18.85 -32.51 -27.93
CA GLN A 765 -19.17 -33.07 -26.59
C GLN A 765 -19.54 -32.01 -25.53
N LEU A 766 -20.47 -31.10 -25.81
CA LEU A 766 -20.96 -30.07 -24.87
C LEU A 766 -21.96 -30.63 -23.85
N PHE A 767 -22.76 -31.63 -24.24
CA PHE A 767 -23.74 -32.29 -23.37
C PHE A 767 -23.38 -33.77 -23.21
N THR A 768 -23.01 -34.18 -21.99
CA THR A 768 -22.56 -35.56 -21.71
C THR A 768 -23.34 -36.17 -20.54
N VAL A 769 -23.75 -37.43 -20.69
CA VAL A 769 -24.42 -38.22 -19.63
C VAL A 769 -23.37 -38.77 -18.65
N PHE A 770 -23.45 -38.42 -17.36
CA PHE A 770 -22.47 -38.82 -16.34
C PHE A 770 -22.97 -39.87 -15.33
N GLY A 771 -21.99 -40.54 -14.71
CA GLY A 771 -22.14 -41.62 -13.75
C GLY A 771 -21.64 -41.30 -12.33
N GLN A 772 -22.04 -42.08 -11.33
CA GLN A 772 -21.70 -41.85 -9.90
C GLN A 772 -20.41 -42.55 -9.46
N PRO A 773 -19.59 -41.97 -8.55
CA PRO A 773 -18.45 -42.66 -7.96
C PRO A 773 -18.88 -43.87 -7.13
N ARG A 774 -18.32 -45.05 -7.40
CA ARG A 774 -18.52 -46.24 -6.55
C ARG A 774 -17.48 -46.28 -5.45
N VAL A 775 -17.95 -46.17 -4.22
CA VAL A 775 -17.12 -46.16 -3.01
C VAL A 775 -17.66 -47.15 -1.98
N THR A 776 -16.75 -47.87 -1.32
CA THR A 776 -17.08 -48.82 -0.26
C THR A 776 -16.32 -48.45 1.01
N VAL A 777 -17.04 -48.23 2.10
CA VAL A 777 -16.45 -47.99 3.42
C VAL A 777 -16.29 -49.31 4.17
N LYS A 778 -15.11 -49.54 4.74
CA LYS A 778 -14.84 -50.69 5.61
C LYS A 778 -14.35 -50.24 6.99
N PRO A 779 -14.89 -50.81 8.08
CA PRO A 779 -14.35 -50.57 9.42
C PRO A 779 -13.01 -51.30 9.60
N GLN A 780 -12.06 -50.63 10.25
CA GLN A 780 -10.76 -51.16 10.67
C GLN A 780 -10.50 -50.72 12.12
N GLY A 781 -11.02 -51.49 13.09
CA GLY A 781 -11.02 -51.11 14.51
C GLY A 781 -11.93 -49.91 14.76
N ASP A 782 -11.45 -48.91 15.51
CA ASP A 782 -12.18 -47.66 15.80
C ASP A 782 -12.09 -46.61 14.64
N LYS A 783 -11.59 -47.03 13.48
CA LYS A 783 -11.36 -46.18 12.30
C LYS A 783 -12.02 -46.77 11.06
N PHE A 784 -12.25 -45.94 10.05
CA PHE A 784 -12.82 -46.32 8.77
C PHE A 784 -11.79 -46.15 7.64
N ILE A 785 -11.89 -47.00 6.62
CA ILE A 785 -11.17 -46.85 5.34
C ILE A 785 -12.19 -46.80 4.21
N VAL A 786 -12.01 -45.85 3.30
CA VAL A 786 -12.75 -45.78 2.03
C VAL A 786 -11.95 -46.48 0.93
N HIS A 787 -12.63 -47.35 0.19
CA HIS A 787 -12.16 -47.95 -1.05
C HIS A 787 -12.86 -47.29 -2.23
N MET A 788 -12.11 -46.62 -3.11
CA MET A 788 -12.63 -46.10 -4.37
C MET A 788 -12.53 -47.21 -5.43
N GLU A 789 -13.68 -47.67 -5.92
CA GLU A 789 -13.77 -48.81 -6.84
C GLU A 789 -13.87 -48.39 -8.31
N GLY A 790 -14.32 -47.17 -8.56
CA GLY A 790 -14.42 -46.57 -9.89
C GLY A 790 -15.59 -45.60 -10.02
N VAL A 791 -16.13 -45.45 -11.23
CA VAL A 791 -17.31 -44.62 -11.53
C VAL A 791 -18.30 -45.48 -12.33
N ASP A 792 -19.54 -45.52 -11.88
CA ASP A 792 -20.65 -46.26 -12.48
C ASP A 792 -21.35 -45.40 -13.51
N VAL A 793 -21.30 -45.81 -14.76
CA VAL A 793 -21.72 -45.04 -15.93
C VAL A 793 -23.07 -45.53 -16.42
N TYR A 794 -24.01 -44.63 -16.69
CA TYR A 794 -25.27 -45.00 -17.35
C TYR A 794 -25.09 -45.17 -18.87
N ASP A 795 -25.49 -46.33 -19.40
CA ASP A 795 -25.63 -46.63 -20.84
C ASP A 795 -27.10 -46.39 -21.27
N PRO A 796 -27.38 -45.26 -21.93
CA PRO A 796 -28.73 -44.85 -22.31
C PRO A 796 -29.31 -45.62 -23.50
N VAL A 797 -28.50 -46.39 -24.25
CA VAL A 797 -29.02 -47.25 -25.33
C VAL A 797 -29.54 -48.56 -24.76
N LYS A 798 -28.89 -49.09 -23.72
CA LYS A 798 -29.29 -50.34 -23.05
C LYS A 798 -30.16 -50.11 -21.81
N ASN A 799 -30.33 -48.86 -21.39
CA ASN A 799 -30.93 -48.48 -20.11
C ASN A 799 -30.30 -49.26 -18.93
N SER A 800 -28.96 -49.29 -18.86
CA SER A 800 -28.22 -50.10 -17.87
C SER A 800 -26.98 -49.39 -17.37
N ILE A 801 -26.57 -49.65 -16.11
CA ILE A 801 -25.38 -49.04 -15.51
C ILE A 801 -24.15 -49.94 -15.73
N GLU A 802 -23.10 -49.43 -16.38
CA GLU A 802 -21.81 -50.11 -16.60
C GLU A 802 -20.71 -49.59 -15.63
N ALA A 803 -20.02 -50.51 -14.95
CA ALA A 803 -18.98 -50.19 -13.96
C ALA A 803 -17.60 -49.90 -14.59
N THR A 804 -17.02 -48.71 -14.36
CA THR A 804 -15.64 -48.39 -14.76
C THR A 804 -14.63 -48.74 -13.67
N LYS A 805 -13.38 -49.05 -14.05
CA LYS A 805 -12.27 -49.35 -13.10
C LYS A 805 -11.63 -48.08 -12.52
N ALA A 806 -11.30 -48.10 -11.22
CA ALA A 806 -10.58 -47.04 -10.49
C ALA A 806 -9.25 -46.56 -11.12
N SER A 807 -8.60 -47.37 -11.96
CA SER A 807 -7.35 -47.00 -12.65
C SER A 807 -7.52 -45.92 -13.72
N LYS A 808 -8.77 -45.57 -14.07
CA LYS A 808 -9.09 -44.50 -15.01
C LYS A 808 -9.43 -43.17 -14.32
N VAL A 809 -9.21 -43.06 -13.00
CA VAL A 809 -9.41 -41.83 -12.24
C VAL A 809 -8.12 -41.02 -12.17
N ALA A 810 -8.18 -39.72 -12.46
CA ALA A 810 -7.03 -38.83 -12.40
C ALA A 810 -6.71 -38.40 -10.97
N ALA A 811 -7.73 -38.07 -10.18
CA ALA A 811 -7.60 -37.74 -8.76
C ALA A 811 -8.88 -38.08 -8.00
N TRP A 812 -8.76 -38.34 -6.71
CA TRP A 812 -9.93 -38.43 -5.82
C TRP A 812 -9.64 -37.85 -4.44
N PHE A 813 -10.67 -37.29 -3.81
CA PHE A 813 -10.61 -36.57 -2.54
C PHE A 813 -11.63 -37.12 -1.57
N LEU A 814 -11.27 -37.13 -0.30
CA LEU A 814 -12.14 -37.58 0.80
C LEU A 814 -12.36 -36.44 1.79
N ASP A 815 -13.63 -36.17 2.05
CA ASP A 815 -14.11 -35.45 3.23
C ASP A 815 -14.58 -36.49 4.25
N SER A 816 -13.94 -36.51 5.43
CA SER A 816 -14.23 -37.50 6.48
C SER A 816 -15.43 -37.17 7.36
N ASP A 817 -15.97 -35.94 7.28
CA ASP A 817 -17.11 -35.51 8.11
C ASP A 817 -17.99 -34.46 7.40
N TYR A 818 -18.59 -34.88 6.28
CA TYR A 818 -19.33 -33.99 5.41
C TYR A 818 -20.62 -33.44 6.05
N ASP A 819 -20.70 -32.12 6.15
CA ASP A 819 -21.82 -31.38 6.77
C ASP A 819 -23.06 -31.26 5.85
N GLY A 820 -22.92 -31.64 4.57
CA GLY A 820 -23.96 -31.49 3.56
C GLY A 820 -23.99 -30.13 2.85
N ARG A 821 -23.00 -29.26 3.10
CA ARG A 821 -22.94 -27.88 2.56
C ARG A 821 -21.57 -27.50 2.01
N THR A 822 -20.50 -27.94 2.64
CA THR A 822 -19.11 -27.57 2.30
C THR A 822 -18.27 -28.83 2.23
N PHE A 823 -17.64 -29.07 1.07
CA PHE A 823 -16.72 -30.18 0.90
C PHE A 823 -15.32 -29.77 1.37
N CYS A 824 -14.86 -30.36 2.47
CA CYS A 824 -13.55 -30.11 3.05
C CYS A 824 -12.61 -31.27 2.73
N ILE A 825 -11.58 -31.03 1.92
CA ILE A 825 -10.61 -32.07 1.57
C ILE A 825 -9.78 -32.43 2.81
N CYS A 826 -10.06 -33.60 3.40
CA CYS A 826 -9.27 -34.16 4.50
C CYS A 826 -8.12 -35.02 3.97
N GLN A 827 -8.33 -35.73 2.86
CA GLN A 827 -7.31 -36.53 2.20
C GLN A 827 -7.42 -36.40 0.68
N ALA A 828 -6.27 -36.35 -0.01
CA ALA A 828 -6.17 -36.20 -1.46
C ALA A 828 -5.30 -37.30 -2.07
N PHE A 829 -5.81 -37.96 -3.11
CA PHE A 829 -5.18 -39.12 -3.73
C PHE A 829 -5.03 -38.91 -5.23
N PHE A 830 -3.85 -39.24 -5.76
CA PHE A 830 -3.57 -39.22 -7.19
C PHE A 830 -3.08 -40.61 -7.61
N PRO A 831 -3.95 -41.44 -8.23
CA PRO A 831 -3.60 -42.80 -8.64
C PRO A 831 -2.47 -42.86 -9.68
N ASP A 832 -2.27 -41.79 -10.46
CA ASP A 832 -1.13 -41.64 -11.37
C ASP A 832 0.16 -41.27 -10.61
N LYS A 833 1.15 -42.18 -10.65
CA LYS A 833 2.43 -42.03 -9.96
C LYS A 833 3.32 -40.92 -10.55
N ASP A 834 3.14 -40.55 -11.81
CA ASP A 834 3.97 -39.52 -12.45
C ASP A 834 3.49 -38.09 -12.10
N ALA A 835 2.22 -37.92 -11.71
CA ALA A 835 1.70 -36.64 -11.18
C ALA A 835 2.43 -36.21 -9.91
N TRP A 836 2.75 -37.15 -9.02
CA TRP A 836 3.46 -36.88 -7.78
C TRP A 836 4.92 -36.44 -7.98
N LYS A 837 5.61 -36.95 -9.03
CA LYS A 837 6.97 -36.49 -9.38
C LYS A 837 6.98 -35.04 -9.85
N LYS A 838 5.98 -34.62 -10.63
CA LYS A 838 5.81 -33.22 -11.06
C LYS A 838 5.54 -32.31 -9.86
N LEU A 839 4.66 -32.75 -8.94
CA LEU A 839 4.36 -32.01 -7.70
C LEU A 839 5.60 -31.88 -6.80
N ALA A 840 6.38 -32.95 -6.66
CA ALA A 840 7.64 -32.95 -5.91
C ALA A 840 8.68 -31.98 -6.48
N THR A 841 8.76 -31.90 -7.81
CA THR A 841 9.67 -30.99 -8.51
C THR A 841 9.24 -29.53 -8.36
N ALA A 842 7.93 -29.26 -8.37
CA ALA A 842 7.35 -27.93 -8.17
C ALA A 842 7.55 -27.39 -6.75
N LEU A 843 7.45 -28.25 -5.73
CA LEU A 843 7.47 -27.85 -4.31
C LEU A 843 8.86 -27.69 -3.69
N LYS A 844 9.96 -28.05 -4.39
CA LYS A 844 11.37 -27.88 -3.95
C LYS A 844 11.68 -28.26 -2.49
N GLY A 845 10.97 -29.23 -1.90
CA GLY A 845 11.16 -29.69 -0.52
C GLY A 845 11.65 -31.14 -0.41
N THR A 846 12.19 -31.54 0.75
CA THR A 846 12.44 -32.95 1.10
C THR A 846 11.12 -33.63 1.42
N ILE A 847 10.63 -34.43 0.47
CA ILE A 847 9.36 -35.14 0.61
C ILE A 847 9.61 -36.58 1.05
N ASP A 848 8.87 -37.03 2.07
CA ASP A 848 8.90 -38.41 2.55
C ASP A 848 8.32 -39.37 1.49
N ALA A 849 9.18 -40.22 0.93
CA ALA A 849 8.82 -41.18 -0.11
C ALA A 849 7.78 -42.22 0.36
N ALA A 850 7.74 -42.54 1.66
CA ALA A 850 6.77 -43.48 2.21
C ALA A 850 5.37 -42.85 2.31
N ALA A 851 5.29 -41.58 2.72
CA ALA A 851 4.05 -40.82 2.74
C ALA A 851 3.47 -40.66 1.33
N LEU A 852 4.31 -40.36 0.33
CA LEU A 852 3.89 -40.20 -1.06
C LEU A 852 3.30 -41.49 -1.66
N ALA A 853 3.90 -42.64 -1.34
CA ALA A 853 3.40 -43.94 -1.78
C ALA A 853 1.99 -44.23 -1.23
N ALA A 854 1.71 -43.79 0.00
CA ALA A 854 0.41 -43.99 0.64
C ALA A 854 -0.74 -43.22 -0.04
N TYR A 855 -0.46 -42.04 -0.63
CA TYR A 855 -1.45 -41.24 -1.36
C TYR A 855 -1.55 -41.55 -2.87
N SER A 856 -0.82 -42.56 -3.35
CA SER A 856 -0.86 -43.03 -4.75
C SER A 856 -1.88 -44.16 -5.02
N GLY A 857 -2.66 -44.53 -4.01
CA GLY A 857 -3.58 -45.66 -4.07
C GLY A 857 -5.05 -45.29 -4.26
N THR A 858 -5.88 -46.33 -4.35
CA THR A 858 -7.36 -46.25 -4.38
C THR A 858 -7.99 -46.52 -3.00
N LYS A 859 -7.18 -46.49 -1.95
CA LYS A 859 -7.58 -46.72 -0.55
C LYS A 859 -7.22 -45.51 0.28
N SER A 860 -8.15 -45.06 1.12
CA SER A 860 -7.90 -43.94 2.03
C SER A 860 -6.95 -44.35 3.16
N LEU A 861 -6.36 -43.35 3.83
CA LEU A 861 -5.76 -43.56 5.14
C LEU A 861 -6.87 -43.72 6.19
N PRO A 862 -6.65 -44.51 7.27
CA PRO A 862 -7.65 -44.69 8.32
C PRO A 862 -8.05 -43.37 8.99
N PHE A 863 -9.34 -43.07 9.06
CA PHE A 863 -9.89 -41.87 9.70
C PHE A 863 -10.98 -42.23 10.74
N THR A 864 -11.22 -41.34 11.70
CA THR A 864 -12.29 -41.49 12.69
C THR A 864 -13.57 -40.81 12.20
N ALA A 865 -14.74 -41.35 12.55
CA ALA A 865 -16.00 -40.68 12.25
C ALA A 865 -16.08 -39.33 12.97
N GLY A 866 -16.45 -38.27 12.24
CA GLY A 866 -16.71 -36.96 12.84
C GLY A 866 -18.14 -36.80 13.34
N GLN A 867 -18.55 -35.57 13.60
CA GLN A 867 -19.83 -35.21 14.23
C GLN A 867 -21.04 -35.50 13.35
N HIS A 868 -20.88 -35.41 12.03
CA HIS A 868 -21.96 -35.59 11.05
C HIS A 868 -22.11 -37.04 10.58
N GLN A 869 -21.18 -37.94 10.94
CA GLN A 869 -21.18 -39.37 10.57
C GLN A 869 -21.42 -39.62 9.08
N ARG A 870 -20.95 -38.72 8.23
CA ARG A 870 -21.08 -38.76 6.78
C ARG A 870 -19.74 -38.51 6.15
N ILE A 871 -19.46 -39.22 5.07
CA ILE A 871 -18.30 -38.95 4.23
C ILE A 871 -18.77 -38.46 2.87
N ALA A 872 -17.93 -37.67 2.22
CA ALA A 872 -18.08 -37.36 0.81
C ALA A 872 -16.79 -37.71 0.07
N VAL A 873 -16.94 -38.32 -1.10
CA VAL A 873 -15.83 -38.73 -1.96
C VAL A 873 -16.01 -38.05 -3.30
N LYS A 874 -15.05 -37.20 -3.66
CA LYS A 874 -15.04 -36.47 -4.94
C LYS A 874 -14.00 -37.09 -5.86
N VAL A 875 -14.37 -37.38 -7.10
CA VAL A 875 -13.54 -38.04 -8.12
C VAL A 875 -13.41 -37.14 -9.34
N ILE A 876 -12.20 -37.06 -9.88
CA ILE A 876 -11.87 -36.34 -11.11
C ILE A 876 -11.45 -37.32 -12.20
N ASP A 877 -12.14 -37.27 -13.34
CA ASP A 877 -11.81 -37.97 -14.59
C ASP A 877 -10.55 -37.35 -15.26
N PRO A 878 -9.70 -38.12 -15.97
CA PRO A 878 -8.66 -37.62 -16.88
C PRO A 878 -9.06 -36.46 -17.82
N ARG A 879 -10.35 -36.35 -18.15
CA ARG A 879 -10.94 -35.28 -18.97
C ARG A 879 -11.29 -34.02 -18.15
N GLY A 880 -11.06 -34.02 -16.83
CA GLY A 880 -11.29 -32.90 -15.92
C GLY A 880 -12.70 -32.82 -15.31
N ASN A 881 -13.55 -33.82 -15.56
CA ASN A 881 -14.92 -33.84 -15.03
C ASN A 881 -14.92 -34.25 -13.55
N GLU A 882 -15.73 -33.58 -12.73
CA GLU A 882 -15.81 -33.81 -11.29
C GLU A 882 -17.16 -34.43 -10.89
N VAL A 883 -17.12 -35.52 -10.14
CA VAL A 883 -18.31 -36.21 -9.61
C VAL A 883 -18.13 -36.54 -8.13
N MET A 884 -19.21 -36.57 -7.36
CA MET A 884 -19.15 -36.78 -5.90
C MET A 884 -20.15 -37.85 -5.46
N ALA A 885 -19.77 -38.66 -4.49
CA ALA A 885 -20.64 -39.60 -3.80
C ALA A 885 -20.61 -39.33 -2.30
N VAL A 886 -21.76 -39.38 -1.63
CA VAL A 886 -21.90 -39.18 -0.19
C VAL A 886 -22.37 -40.48 0.45
N GLN A 887 -21.75 -40.88 1.57
CA GLN A 887 -22.12 -42.12 2.28
C GLN A 887 -22.19 -41.89 3.79
N ARG A 888 -23.18 -42.48 4.45
CA ARG A 888 -23.27 -42.49 5.92
C ARG A 888 -22.37 -43.58 6.50
N LEU A 889 -21.72 -43.26 7.62
CA LEU A 889 -20.93 -44.21 8.40
C LEU A 889 -21.88 -44.97 9.35
N GLU A 890 -22.22 -46.21 9.02
CA GLU A 890 -22.99 -47.05 9.93
C GLU A 890 -22.13 -47.46 11.13
N THR A 891 -22.39 -46.84 12.28
CA THR A 891 -21.81 -47.28 13.55
C THR A 891 -22.71 -48.39 14.09
N SER A 892 -22.23 -49.64 14.10
CA SER A 892 -23.01 -50.79 14.55
C SER A 892 -23.37 -50.67 16.04
N VAL A 893 -24.60 -50.25 16.32
CA VAL A 893 -25.22 -50.38 17.64
C VAL A 893 -26.15 -51.59 17.60
N TYR A 894 -25.79 -52.63 18.35
CA TYR A 894 -26.67 -53.73 18.73
C TYR A 894 -28.00 -53.19 19.31
N SER A 895 -29.15 -53.50 18.70
CA SER A 895 -30.40 -53.92 19.37
C SER A 895 -31.60 -53.94 18.41
N LEU A 896 -31.91 -55.12 17.87
CA LEU A 896 -33.23 -55.44 17.33
C LEU A 896 -33.65 -56.82 17.85
N SER A 897 -34.02 -56.88 19.13
CA SER A 897 -34.74 -58.01 19.72
C SER A 897 -35.52 -57.58 20.97
N ALA A 898 -36.52 -56.72 20.80
CA ALA A 898 -37.58 -56.53 21.80
C ALA A 898 -38.80 -55.80 21.20
N GLN A 899 -39.54 -56.44 20.29
CA GLN A 899 -40.97 -56.13 20.05
C GLN A 899 -41.62 -57.24 19.22
N LYS A 900 -41.86 -58.39 19.87
CA LYS A 900 -42.92 -59.35 19.58
C LYS A 900 -43.25 -60.10 20.88
N ALA A 901 -44.18 -59.51 21.64
CA ALA A 901 -45.05 -60.18 22.59
C ALA A 901 -46.43 -59.53 22.43
#